data_AF-A0AAE0AN29-F1
#
_entry.id   AF-A0AAE0AN29-F1
#
_cell.length_a   1.000
_cell.length_b   1.000
_cell.length_c   1.000
_cell.angle_alpha   90.00
_cell.angle_beta   90.00
_cell.angle_gamma   90.00
#
_symmetry.space_group_name_H-M   'P 1'
#
loop_
_entity.id
_entity.type
_entity.pdbx_description
1 polymer ?
#
loop_
_entity_poly.entity_id
_entity_poly.type
_entity_poly.pdbx_seq_one_letter_code
_entity_poly.pdbx_strand_id
1 'polypeptide(L)'
;MAAKTTTFFFLLFLSLNLQCSNSDNWIRAGYWHSGSTLPVSEINSALFTHLMCAFARINSSTYHILIDSTYQRSFSNFTNTVKRKNPSVTTLLSIWGGKQNSEIFSSMINQSSSRQSFIESSIETARLYGFDGLNLAGVMPGNSTSMTNFGTLLEDWRAAVASESRNSGKSELLLVMTGYNFWETRLLSYPVESMKKSLDWVNVLAFDNYLPTRYNFTGPHSALYGSSSSSSWLNINDSVQEWLNRGFLATKLVLCMPYHGYAWKLVNTNDNAVGAPASGPTFTTDGSMGYKFTKAYIRDYGYGAASVYNGTFGVNFFTVGQTWINFDSAEAIRAKVSFAKEKGLLGYSVFQLANDDNWELSTAAKDQGGKDQKNERRLLIIILITVAMAILLIGTIVGYLKRKFILKSRMKNRISATENLSCNGHNLLVLSLTTIREATDNFASGNKIGEGGYGPVYKGRLPKGQEVAVKRLSKFSHQGSEEFKNEVKLTTRLQHVNLVPVLGICNEKEEKVLIYEFMPNKSLDFYIFDPYRRYLLDWRKRVDIIEGITQGLLYLQEYSNFTIIHRDIKASNILLDSEMNPKISDFGMAKTFTKDECEANTRRIVGTYGYVPPEYVRKGIYSMKYDVYSFGVLLLQIISGKRTACYYGPNDSFNLLEFAYRLWKDGEGMEFFDSSLDDSSSTWKLMRCMQVALLCVQENPADRPTMLEVYTLLKNETATITTPRKPAFSFTRDEDEERNKCKLKICSINDASITQLVPR
;
A
#
# COMPACT_ATOMS: atom_id res chain seq x y z
N MET A 1 40.66 -33.06 -35.09
CA MET A 1 39.25 -32.59 -34.97
C MET A 1 38.96 -31.82 -33.67
N ALA A 2 39.81 -31.90 -32.64
CA ALA A 2 39.61 -31.21 -31.36
C ALA A 2 39.94 -29.70 -31.36
N ALA A 3 40.72 -29.19 -32.32
CA ALA A 3 41.12 -27.77 -32.34
C ALA A 3 40.05 -26.83 -32.94
N LYS A 4 39.10 -27.34 -33.76
CA LYS A 4 38.04 -26.52 -34.39
C LYS A 4 36.83 -26.33 -33.47
N THR A 5 36.64 -27.19 -32.48
CA THR A 5 35.54 -27.11 -31.51
C THR A 5 35.81 -26.08 -30.40
N THR A 6 37.08 -25.87 -30.02
CA THR A 6 37.43 -24.91 -28.96
C THR A 6 37.30 -23.46 -29.43
N THR A 7 37.62 -23.17 -30.70
CA THR A 7 37.46 -21.83 -31.28
C THR A 7 35.98 -21.42 -31.44
N PHE A 8 35.10 -22.40 -31.67
CA PHE A 8 33.65 -22.15 -31.77
C PHE A 8 33.02 -21.81 -30.41
N PHE A 9 33.48 -22.45 -29.33
CA PHE A 9 33.04 -22.12 -27.97
C PHE A 9 33.57 -20.77 -27.47
N PHE A 10 34.79 -20.37 -27.89
CA PHE A 10 35.37 -19.09 -27.50
C PHE A 10 34.67 -17.89 -28.18
N LEU A 11 34.24 -18.04 -29.44
CA LEU A 11 33.48 -17.01 -30.16
C LEU A 11 32.02 -16.89 -29.64
N LEU A 12 31.42 -17.99 -29.16
CA LEU A 12 30.10 -17.93 -28.53
C LEU A 12 30.14 -17.16 -27.19
N PHE A 13 31.21 -17.32 -26.41
CA PHE A 13 31.41 -16.60 -25.14
C PHE A 13 31.74 -15.11 -25.32
N LEU A 14 32.34 -14.71 -26.44
CA LEU A 14 32.51 -13.29 -26.77
C LEU A 14 31.19 -12.64 -27.21
N SER A 15 30.31 -13.39 -27.91
CA SER A 15 28.99 -12.88 -28.31
C SER A 15 28.00 -12.72 -27.16
N LEU A 16 28.21 -13.43 -26.04
CA LEU A 16 27.42 -13.30 -24.80
C LEU A 16 27.91 -12.17 -23.87
N ASN A 17 29.11 -11.62 -24.11
CA ASN A 17 29.64 -10.47 -23.37
C ASN A 17 29.54 -9.14 -24.13
N LEU A 18 28.98 -9.13 -25.35
CA LEU A 18 28.64 -7.93 -26.11
C LEU A 18 27.13 -7.70 -26.14
N GLN A 19 26.48 -7.71 -24.98
CA GLN A 19 25.10 -7.22 -24.85
C GLN A 19 24.83 -6.75 -23.42
N CYS A 20 25.62 -5.78 -22.95
CA CYS A 20 25.27 -4.99 -21.78
C CYS A 20 25.69 -3.54 -21.98
N SER A 21 25.10 -2.89 -22.97
CA SER A 21 25.17 -1.44 -23.19
C SER A 21 24.14 -1.00 -24.23
N ASN A 22 22.87 -1.31 -24.01
CA ASN A 22 21.84 -0.40 -24.51
C ASN A 22 21.46 0.44 -23.29
N SER A 23 22.02 1.64 -23.17
CA SER A 23 21.45 2.64 -22.29
C SER A 23 20.01 2.85 -22.78
N ASP A 24 19.04 2.41 -21.99
CA ASP A 24 17.63 2.65 -22.30
C ASP A 24 17.43 4.16 -22.14
N ASN A 25 17.60 4.92 -23.23
CA ASN A 25 17.53 6.38 -23.28
C ASN A 25 16.13 6.92 -22.93
N TRP A 26 15.18 6.03 -22.64
CA TRP A 26 13.81 6.35 -22.26
C TRP A 26 13.73 6.88 -20.83
N ILE A 27 13.20 8.10 -20.66
CA ILE A 27 13.08 8.73 -19.35
C ILE A 27 11.96 8.07 -18.53
N ARG A 28 12.31 7.65 -17.31
CA ARG A 28 11.40 7.25 -16.25
C ARG A 28 11.68 8.16 -15.06
N ALA A 29 10.93 9.25 -14.97
CA ALA A 29 11.12 10.27 -13.96
C ALA A 29 10.07 10.16 -12.84
N GLY A 30 10.41 10.66 -11.64
CA GLY A 30 9.49 10.69 -10.52
C GLY A 30 9.74 11.86 -9.57
N TYR A 31 8.66 12.50 -9.11
CA TYR A 31 8.71 13.60 -8.15
C TYR A 31 8.63 13.11 -6.71
N TRP A 32 9.62 13.50 -5.92
CA TRP A 32 9.57 13.42 -4.46
C TRP A 32 9.38 14.83 -3.89
N HIS A 33 8.28 15.06 -3.20
CA HIS A 33 8.00 16.35 -2.56
C HIS A 33 8.47 16.38 -1.11
N SER A 34 9.01 17.49 -0.65
CA SER A 34 9.63 17.61 0.66
C SER A 34 8.65 17.56 1.82
N GLY A 35 7.42 18.03 1.61
CA GLY A 35 6.30 17.87 2.55
C GLY A 35 5.63 16.49 2.49
N SER A 36 6.20 15.53 1.76
CA SER A 36 5.66 14.18 1.66
C SER A 36 5.92 13.34 2.91
N THR A 37 5.05 12.37 3.18
CA THR A 37 5.25 11.33 4.20
C THR A 37 6.25 10.23 3.79
N LEU A 38 6.66 10.17 2.52
CA LEU A 38 7.61 9.16 2.03
C LEU A 38 9.05 9.56 2.37
N PRO A 39 9.78 8.81 3.22
CA PRO A 39 11.19 9.09 3.47
C PRO A 39 12.05 8.88 2.22
N VAL A 40 13.04 9.74 1.99
CA VAL A 40 13.96 9.62 0.84
C VAL A 40 14.65 8.25 0.80
N SER A 41 14.98 7.69 1.97
CA SER A 41 15.59 6.36 2.11
C SER A 41 14.69 5.22 1.65
N GLU A 42 13.38 5.42 1.54
CA GLU A 42 12.42 4.41 1.10
C GLU A 42 12.19 4.44 -0.41
N ILE A 43 12.59 5.51 -1.11
CA ILE A 43 12.44 5.61 -2.57
C ILE A 43 13.07 4.40 -3.26
N ASN A 44 12.30 3.72 -4.12
CA ASN A 44 12.79 2.64 -4.96
C ASN A 44 13.38 3.21 -6.26
N SER A 45 14.60 3.76 -6.17
CA SER A 45 15.25 4.44 -7.30
C SER A 45 15.58 3.51 -8.48
N ALA A 46 15.53 2.18 -8.31
CA ALA A 46 15.72 1.22 -9.41
C ALA A 46 14.55 1.20 -10.43
N LEU A 47 13.44 1.86 -10.12
CA LEU A 47 12.31 2.02 -11.04
C LEU A 47 12.46 3.25 -11.95
N PHE A 48 13.43 4.13 -11.66
CA PHE A 48 13.55 5.44 -12.30
C PHE A 48 14.93 5.63 -12.92
N THR A 49 14.97 6.38 -14.02
CA THR A 49 16.22 6.91 -14.57
C THR A 49 16.49 8.32 -14.02
N HIS A 50 15.44 9.07 -13.70
CA HIS A 50 15.54 10.43 -13.17
C HIS A 50 14.66 10.61 -11.92
N LEU A 51 15.14 11.36 -10.93
CA LEU A 51 14.37 11.69 -9.72
C LEU A 51 14.42 13.19 -9.44
N MET A 52 13.26 13.80 -9.22
CA MET A 52 13.13 15.24 -9.00
C MET A 52 12.82 15.52 -7.53
N CYS A 53 13.70 16.25 -6.86
CA CYS A 53 13.52 16.70 -5.48
C CYS A 53 12.77 18.04 -5.48
N ALA A 54 11.52 18.02 -5.01
CA ALA A 54 10.58 19.12 -5.12
C ALA A 54 10.13 19.63 -3.73
N PHE A 55 9.84 20.91 -3.50
CA PHE A 55 10.25 22.06 -4.32
C PHE A 55 11.15 22.98 -3.50
N ALA A 56 12.22 23.47 -4.12
CA ALA A 56 12.84 24.71 -3.68
C ALA A 56 11.99 25.90 -4.14
N ARG A 57 12.12 27.05 -3.47
CA ARG A 57 11.39 28.28 -3.76
C ARG A 57 12.34 29.38 -4.22
N ILE A 58 11.78 30.47 -4.74
CA ILE A 58 12.52 31.69 -5.09
C ILE A 58 12.32 32.68 -3.95
N ASN A 59 13.41 33.20 -3.38
CA ASN A 59 13.34 34.25 -2.37
C ASN A 59 12.78 35.54 -3.00
N SER A 60 11.77 36.16 -2.40
CA SER A 60 11.10 37.33 -2.96
C SER A 60 11.95 38.61 -2.99
N SER A 61 13.02 38.67 -2.20
CA SER A 61 13.87 39.86 -2.07
C SER A 61 15.20 39.71 -2.80
N THR A 62 15.81 38.52 -2.76
CA THR A 62 17.12 38.28 -3.38
C THR A 62 17.05 37.49 -4.69
N TYR A 63 15.91 36.85 -4.97
CA TYR A 63 15.73 35.90 -6.08
C TYR A 63 16.65 34.67 -6.05
N HIS A 64 17.37 34.45 -4.95
CA HIS A 64 18.13 33.23 -4.72
C HIS A 64 17.21 32.02 -4.49
N ILE A 65 17.75 30.83 -4.72
CA ILE A 65 17.07 29.59 -4.37
C ILE A 65 16.97 29.47 -2.85
N LEU A 66 15.75 29.29 -2.37
CA LEU A 66 15.41 29.12 -0.98
C LEU A 66 14.92 27.69 -0.74
N ILE A 67 15.60 26.96 0.13
CA ILE A 67 15.13 25.69 0.67
C ILE A 67 14.79 25.91 2.14
N ASP A 68 13.57 25.59 2.53
CA ASP A 68 13.11 25.71 3.91
C ASP A 68 14.02 24.90 4.84
N SER A 69 14.41 25.49 5.97
CA SER A 69 15.31 24.85 6.94
C SER A 69 14.77 23.50 7.44
N THR A 70 13.45 23.36 7.49
CA THR A 70 12.74 22.11 7.82
C THR A 70 13.13 20.96 6.89
N TYR A 71 13.36 21.25 5.60
CA TYR A 71 13.63 20.26 4.57
C TYR A 71 15.08 20.23 4.10
N GLN A 72 15.92 21.17 4.54
CA GLN A 72 17.30 21.32 4.07
C GLN A 72 18.10 20.02 4.14
N ARG A 73 17.98 19.27 5.25
CA ARG A 73 18.66 17.96 5.41
C ARG A 73 18.19 16.92 4.40
N SER A 74 16.90 16.94 4.03
CA SER A 74 16.36 16.00 3.04
C SER A 74 16.88 16.33 1.64
N PHE A 75 16.97 17.61 1.28
CA PHE A 75 17.55 18.05 0.00
C PHE A 75 19.04 17.72 -0.08
N SER A 76 19.82 18.05 0.96
CA SER A 76 21.27 17.81 0.98
C SER A 76 21.63 16.32 0.87
N ASN A 77 20.79 15.45 1.44
CA ASN A 77 21.01 14.01 1.41
C ASN A 77 20.31 13.30 0.24
N PHE A 78 19.50 14.01 -0.56
CA PHE A 78 18.63 13.40 -1.55
C PHE A 78 19.40 12.55 -2.54
N THR A 79 20.33 13.16 -3.27
CA THR A 79 21.13 12.50 -4.30
C THR A 79 21.90 11.31 -3.75
N ASN A 80 22.64 11.51 -2.67
CA ASN A 80 23.45 10.45 -2.07
C ASN A 80 22.59 9.26 -1.62
N THR A 81 21.40 9.53 -1.09
CA THR A 81 20.50 8.47 -0.61
C THR A 81 19.92 7.65 -1.75
N VAL A 82 19.45 8.29 -2.82
CA VAL A 82 18.84 7.56 -3.95
C VAL A 82 19.88 6.86 -4.83
N LYS A 83 21.08 7.45 -4.98
CA LYS A 83 22.20 6.85 -5.71
C LYS A 83 22.79 5.63 -5.00
N ARG A 84 22.66 5.50 -3.67
CA ARG A 84 23.06 4.26 -2.96
C ARG A 84 22.30 3.01 -3.46
N LYS A 85 21.03 3.18 -3.85
CA LYS A 85 20.19 2.09 -4.36
C LYS A 85 20.27 1.94 -5.87
N ASN A 86 20.47 3.04 -6.59
CA ASN A 86 20.63 3.05 -8.04
C ASN A 86 21.72 4.07 -8.42
N PRO A 87 23.00 3.65 -8.54
CA PRO A 87 24.11 4.57 -8.82
C PRO A 87 23.99 5.34 -10.13
N SER A 88 23.23 4.82 -11.10
CA SER A 88 23.02 5.46 -12.40
C SER A 88 21.80 6.39 -12.45
N VAL A 89 21.09 6.61 -11.33
CA VAL A 89 19.94 7.53 -11.32
C VAL A 89 20.43 8.98 -11.37
N THR A 90 19.84 9.76 -12.26
CA THR A 90 20.08 11.20 -12.38
C THR A 90 19.14 11.95 -11.45
N THR A 91 19.62 12.95 -10.71
CA THR A 91 18.78 13.73 -9.79
C THR A 91 18.66 15.18 -10.21
N LEU A 92 17.46 15.75 -10.10
CA LEU A 92 17.20 17.15 -10.42
C LEU A 92 16.62 17.90 -9.23
N LEU A 93 17.08 19.13 -9.02
CA LEU A 93 16.46 20.07 -8.10
C LEU A 93 15.26 20.74 -8.79
N SER A 94 14.06 20.51 -8.26
CA SER A 94 12.86 21.15 -8.79
C SER A 94 12.57 22.44 -8.05
N ILE A 95 12.47 23.54 -8.81
CA ILE A 95 12.22 24.89 -8.32
C ILE A 95 10.80 25.29 -8.66
N TRP A 96 10.05 25.76 -7.66
CA TRP A 96 8.70 26.27 -7.83
C TRP A 96 8.72 27.75 -8.15
N GLY A 97 8.30 28.10 -9.37
CA GLY A 97 8.16 29.48 -9.85
C GLY A 97 6.88 30.18 -9.42
N GLY A 98 6.05 29.55 -8.58
CA GLY A 98 4.70 30.05 -8.25
C GLY A 98 3.70 29.73 -9.35
N LYS A 99 2.40 29.57 -9.02
CA LYS A 99 1.32 29.34 -10.02
C LYS A 99 1.27 30.50 -11.05
N GLN A 100 0.38 30.40 -12.04
CA GLN A 100 0.11 31.46 -13.01
C GLN A 100 0.09 32.86 -12.37
N ASN A 101 0.79 33.81 -12.98
CA ASN A 101 0.91 35.20 -12.52
C ASN A 101 1.62 35.40 -11.17
N SER A 102 2.59 34.54 -10.81
CA SER A 102 3.43 34.79 -9.64
C SER A 102 4.16 36.14 -9.77
N GLU A 103 3.87 37.06 -8.84
CA GLU A 103 4.53 38.37 -8.75
C GLU A 103 6.04 38.22 -8.55
N ILE A 104 6.46 37.21 -7.76
CA ILE A 104 7.88 36.94 -7.47
C ILE A 104 8.61 36.54 -8.75
N PHE A 105 8.08 35.55 -9.49
CA PHE A 105 8.73 35.09 -10.73
C PHE A 105 8.71 36.17 -11.81
N SER A 106 7.58 36.88 -11.95
CA SER A 106 7.46 37.98 -12.92
C SER A 106 8.45 39.11 -12.62
N SER A 107 8.64 39.47 -11.35
CA SER A 107 9.63 40.48 -10.92
C SER A 107 11.06 40.01 -11.17
N MET A 108 11.33 38.73 -10.92
CA MET A 108 12.65 38.12 -11.15
C MET A 108 13.06 38.19 -12.63
N ILE A 109 12.16 37.84 -13.56
CA ILE A 109 12.51 37.79 -14.99
C ILE A 109 12.63 39.16 -15.65
N ASN A 110 12.03 40.20 -15.07
CA ASN A 110 11.97 41.53 -15.67
C ASN A 110 13.29 42.30 -15.64
N GLN A 111 14.24 41.96 -14.76
CA GLN A 111 15.54 42.65 -14.65
C GLN A 111 16.69 41.68 -14.86
N SER A 112 17.71 42.10 -15.62
CA SER A 112 18.88 41.24 -15.92
C SER A 112 19.64 40.83 -14.67
N SER A 113 19.81 41.74 -13.71
CA SER A 113 20.46 41.46 -12.42
C SER A 113 19.71 40.41 -11.61
N SER A 114 18.38 40.52 -11.54
CA SER A 114 17.52 39.56 -10.84
C SER A 114 17.56 38.16 -11.49
N ARG A 115 17.54 38.10 -12.83
CA ARG A 115 17.73 36.83 -13.56
C ARG A 115 19.09 36.21 -13.25
N GLN A 116 20.15 37.02 -13.25
CA GLN A 116 21.50 36.58 -12.94
C GLN A 116 21.58 36.00 -11.52
N SER A 117 21.04 36.69 -10.51
CA SER A 117 20.99 36.20 -9.13
C SER A 117 20.25 34.86 -9.00
N PHE A 118 19.12 34.69 -9.71
CA PHE A 118 18.42 33.41 -9.76
C PHE A 118 19.26 32.31 -10.42
N ILE A 119 19.85 32.60 -11.58
CA ILE A 119 20.65 31.65 -12.36
C ILE A 119 21.85 31.17 -11.56
N GLU A 120 22.65 32.09 -11.03
CA GLU A 120 23.85 31.79 -10.25
C GLU A 120 23.51 30.97 -9.02
N SER A 121 22.54 31.43 -8.22
CA SER A 121 22.10 30.72 -7.03
C SER A 121 21.54 29.32 -7.33
N SER A 122 20.86 29.15 -8.48
CA SER A 122 20.33 27.83 -8.88
C SER A 122 21.43 26.83 -9.21
N ILE A 123 22.46 27.27 -9.93
CA ILE A 123 23.61 26.44 -10.30
C ILE A 123 24.41 26.10 -9.05
N GLU A 124 24.71 27.10 -8.21
CA GLU A 124 25.42 26.91 -6.94
C GLU A 124 24.69 25.90 -6.04
N THR A 125 23.37 26.06 -5.87
CA THR A 125 22.57 25.17 -5.03
C THR A 125 22.52 23.75 -5.58
N ALA A 126 22.36 23.59 -6.91
CA ALA A 126 22.39 22.28 -7.55
C ALA A 126 23.72 21.58 -7.31
N ARG A 127 24.85 22.28 -7.51
CA ARG A 127 26.19 21.72 -7.29
C ARG A 127 26.46 21.43 -5.81
N LEU A 128 26.04 22.31 -4.90
CA LEU A 128 26.21 22.16 -3.46
C LEU A 128 25.57 20.87 -2.94
N TYR A 129 24.36 20.55 -3.41
CA TYR A 129 23.63 19.35 -3.01
C TYR A 129 23.78 18.17 -3.99
N GLY A 130 24.70 18.29 -4.94
CA GLY A 130 25.07 17.21 -5.86
C GLY A 130 23.96 16.81 -6.83
N PHE A 131 23.07 17.72 -7.21
CA PHE A 131 22.10 17.47 -8.28
C PHE A 131 22.78 17.49 -9.65
N ASP A 132 22.28 16.66 -10.55
CA ASP A 132 22.73 16.53 -11.95
C ASP A 132 21.95 17.47 -12.89
N GLY A 133 20.90 18.13 -12.40
CA GLY A 133 20.12 19.08 -13.17
C GLY A 133 19.14 19.92 -12.35
N LEU A 134 18.44 20.80 -13.07
CA LEU A 134 17.49 21.79 -12.56
C LEU A 134 16.16 21.62 -13.32
N ASN A 135 15.05 21.63 -12.59
CA ASN A 135 13.71 21.62 -13.15
C ASN A 135 12.93 22.85 -12.70
N LEU A 136 12.50 23.70 -13.64
CA LEU A 136 11.62 24.82 -13.33
C LEU A 136 10.15 24.42 -13.48
N ALA A 137 9.38 24.49 -12.40
CA ALA A 137 7.98 24.08 -12.35
C ALA A 137 7.07 25.23 -11.91
N GLY A 138 5.80 25.20 -12.33
CA GLY A 138 4.80 26.19 -11.93
C GLY A 138 4.73 27.44 -12.81
N VAL A 139 5.65 27.64 -13.75
CA VAL A 139 5.78 28.92 -14.46
C VAL A 139 4.81 29.08 -15.64
N MET A 140 3.95 30.11 -15.54
CA MET A 140 3.14 30.63 -16.65
C MET A 140 2.98 32.15 -16.49
N PRO A 141 3.88 32.96 -17.10
CA PRO A 141 3.76 34.41 -17.09
C PRO A 141 2.43 34.94 -17.67
N GLY A 142 1.94 36.06 -17.12
CA GLY A 142 0.59 36.58 -17.41
C GLY A 142 0.44 37.52 -18.59
N ASN A 143 1.53 37.90 -19.26
CA ASN A 143 1.52 38.85 -20.37
C ASN A 143 2.66 38.57 -21.35
N SER A 144 2.58 39.16 -22.55
CA SER A 144 3.54 38.96 -23.64
C SER A 144 4.96 39.41 -23.28
N THR A 145 5.12 40.55 -22.61
CA THR A 145 6.44 41.06 -22.19
C THR A 145 7.13 40.09 -21.23
N SER A 146 6.41 39.61 -20.23
CA SER A 146 6.93 38.62 -19.29
C SER A 146 7.20 37.26 -19.96
N MET A 147 6.46 36.88 -21.01
CA MET A 147 6.79 35.71 -21.83
C MET A 147 8.09 35.88 -22.62
N THR A 148 8.33 37.05 -23.20
CA THR A 148 9.62 37.36 -23.86
C THR A 148 10.77 37.30 -22.86
N ASN A 149 10.62 37.95 -21.71
CA ASN A 149 11.61 37.93 -20.63
C ASN A 149 11.87 36.52 -20.10
N PHE A 150 10.84 35.67 -20.10
CA PHE A 150 10.99 34.26 -19.77
C PHE A 150 11.84 33.50 -20.80
N GLY A 151 11.67 33.78 -22.10
CA GLY A 151 12.56 33.26 -23.14
C GLY A 151 14.01 33.67 -22.91
N THR A 152 14.25 34.94 -22.60
CA THR A 152 15.58 35.46 -22.26
C THR A 152 16.17 34.76 -21.03
N LEU A 153 15.38 34.55 -19.96
CA LEU A 153 15.83 33.78 -18.80
C LEU A 153 16.36 32.40 -19.21
N LEU A 154 15.63 31.66 -20.05
CA LEU A 154 16.02 30.32 -20.45
C LEU A 154 17.32 30.30 -21.26
N GLU A 155 17.51 31.28 -22.15
CA GLU A 155 18.74 31.45 -22.94
C GLU A 155 19.94 31.81 -22.04
N ASP A 156 19.76 32.79 -21.14
CA ASP A 156 20.76 33.18 -20.14
C ASP A 156 21.14 31.98 -19.26
N TRP A 157 20.14 31.18 -18.83
CA TRP A 157 20.34 30.02 -17.97
C TRP A 157 21.13 28.91 -18.65
N ARG A 158 20.82 28.59 -19.91
CA ARG A 158 21.60 27.62 -20.70
C ARG A 158 23.03 28.08 -20.91
N ALA A 159 23.24 29.36 -21.24
CA ALA A 159 24.57 29.92 -21.43
C ALA A 159 25.40 29.84 -20.14
N ALA A 160 24.80 30.16 -18.99
CA ALA A 160 25.46 30.09 -17.68
C ALA A 160 25.82 28.65 -17.28
N VAL A 161 24.91 27.69 -17.49
CA VAL A 161 25.15 26.27 -17.22
C VAL A 161 26.27 25.70 -18.09
N ALA A 162 26.30 26.03 -19.38
CA ALA A 162 27.39 25.64 -20.29
C ALA A 162 28.72 26.29 -19.89
N SER A 163 28.70 27.55 -19.43
CA SER A 163 29.88 28.26 -18.93
C SER A 163 30.43 27.61 -17.65
N GLU A 164 29.58 27.30 -16.68
CA GLU A 164 29.97 26.64 -15.43
C GLU A 164 30.56 25.25 -15.70
N SER A 165 30.00 24.48 -16.63
CA SER A 165 30.54 23.18 -17.03
C SER A 165 31.95 23.30 -17.60
N ARG A 166 32.17 24.24 -18.53
CA ARG A 166 33.50 24.51 -19.10
C ARG A 166 34.52 24.95 -18.05
N ASN A 167 34.10 25.79 -17.11
CA ASN A 167 34.99 26.35 -16.09
C ASN A 167 35.33 25.35 -14.98
N SER A 168 34.39 24.47 -14.62
CA SER A 168 34.57 23.50 -13.53
C SER A 168 35.08 22.13 -13.98
N GLY A 169 34.99 21.83 -15.28
CA GLY A 169 35.27 20.50 -15.83
C GLY A 169 34.21 19.44 -15.49
N LYS A 170 33.10 19.83 -14.84
CA LYS A 170 31.98 18.93 -14.51
C LYS A 170 31.01 18.80 -15.68
N SER A 171 30.24 17.71 -15.71
CA SER A 171 29.16 17.54 -16.68
C SER A 171 28.15 18.67 -16.59
N GLU A 172 27.70 19.18 -17.73
CA GLU A 172 26.68 20.21 -17.83
C GLU A 172 25.39 19.80 -17.09
N LEU A 173 24.79 20.73 -16.34
CA LEU A 173 23.53 20.47 -15.64
C LEU A 173 22.39 20.32 -16.66
N LEU A 174 21.52 19.34 -16.46
CA LEU A 174 20.29 19.26 -17.25
C LEU A 174 19.38 20.44 -16.90
N LEU A 175 18.76 21.06 -17.90
CA LEU A 175 17.71 22.07 -17.74
C LEU A 175 16.39 21.53 -18.26
N VAL A 176 15.45 21.36 -17.33
CA VAL A 176 14.13 20.80 -17.57
C VAL A 176 13.07 21.80 -17.15
N MET A 177 11.93 21.77 -17.81
CA MET A 177 10.77 22.56 -17.39
C MET A 177 9.54 21.67 -17.24
N THR A 178 8.69 21.99 -16.28
CA THR A 178 7.34 21.43 -16.19
C THR A 178 6.36 22.45 -16.74
N GLY A 179 5.90 22.20 -17.97
CA GLY A 179 5.03 23.10 -18.72
C GLY A 179 3.57 22.74 -18.54
N TYR A 180 2.72 23.75 -18.33
CA TYR A 180 1.28 23.57 -18.31
C TYR A 180 0.71 23.40 -19.70
N ASN A 181 -0.51 22.92 -19.74
CA ASN A 181 -1.31 22.83 -20.95
C ASN A 181 -1.81 24.23 -21.40
N PHE A 182 -2.02 24.41 -22.71
CA PHE A 182 -2.27 25.71 -23.35
C PHE A 182 -3.72 26.22 -23.28
N TRP A 183 -4.62 25.52 -22.59
CA TRP A 183 -6.06 25.83 -22.61
C TRP A 183 -6.45 27.04 -21.74
N GLU A 184 -5.70 27.32 -20.66
CA GLU A 184 -6.02 28.38 -19.70
C GLU A 184 -5.62 29.77 -20.22
N THR A 185 -4.85 29.85 -21.31
CA THR A 185 -4.32 31.12 -21.84
C THR A 185 -4.38 31.19 -23.36
N ARG A 186 -5.50 30.89 -24.03
CA ARG A 186 -5.63 30.91 -25.51
C ARG A 186 -4.98 32.12 -26.24
N LEU A 187 -4.68 33.21 -25.53
CA LEU A 187 -4.02 34.43 -26.00
C LEU A 187 -2.48 34.53 -25.75
N LEU A 188 -1.87 33.67 -24.94
CA LEU A 188 -0.43 33.68 -24.60
C LEU A 188 0.23 32.34 -24.92
N SER A 189 1.31 32.39 -25.71
CA SER A 189 2.16 31.24 -26.03
C SER A 189 3.43 31.28 -25.17
N TYR A 190 3.88 30.12 -24.72
CA TYR A 190 5.25 29.95 -24.23
C TYR A 190 6.27 30.44 -25.29
N PRO A 191 7.49 30.85 -24.87
CA PRO A 191 8.59 31.23 -25.77
C PRO A 191 9.23 29.97 -26.37
N VAL A 192 8.49 29.33 -27.27
CA VAL A 192 8.77 27.99 -27.80
C VAL A 192 10.18 27.86 -28.41
N GLU A 193 10.65 28.88 -29.13
CA GLU A 193 11.98 28.85 -29.77
C GLU A 193 13.12 28.87 -28.74
N SER A 194 13.05 29.74 -27.73
CA SER A 194 14.01 29.77 -26.62
C SER A 194 13.98 28.46 -25.85
N MET A 195 12.80 27.91 -25.57
CA MET A 195 12.66 26.62 -24.89
C MET A 195 13.32 25.46 -25.66
N LYS A 196 13.13 25.38 -26.98
CA LYS A 196 13.75 24.32 -27.81
C LYS A 196 15.27 24.36 -27.76
N LYS A 197 15.86 25.55 -27.75
CA LYS A 197 17.31 25.77 -27.69
C LYS A 197 17.87 25.51 -26.30
N SER A 198 17.14 25.94 -25.27
CA SER A 198 17.68 26.01 -23.91
C SER A 198 17.33 24.81 -23.04
N LEU A 199 16.25 24.07 -23.29
CA LEU A 199 15.83 22.94 -22.46
C LEU A 199 16.24 21.60 -23.06
N ASP A 200 16.64 20.68 -22.18
CA ASP A 200 16.88 19.28 -22.55
C ASP A 200 15.55 18.61 -22.89
N TRP A 201 14.52 18.79 -22.04
CA TRP A 201 13.15 18.39 -22.32
C TRP A 201 12.11 19.17 -21.50
N VAL A 202 10.84 18.98 -21.84
CA VAL A 202 9.68 19.52 -21.12
C VAL A 202 8.84 18.37 -20.57
N ASN A 203 8.56 18.39 -19.26
CA ASN A 203 7.54 17.56 -18.66
C ASN A 203 6.17 18.19 -18.96
N VAL A 204 5.37 17.53 -19.80
CA VAL A 204 4.04 17.98 -20.20
C VAL A 204 3.05 17.64 -19.10
N LEU A 205 2.57 18.66 -18.37
CA LEU A 205 1.58 18.52 -17.31
C LEU A 205 0.17 18.69 -17.89
N ALA A 206 -0.52 17.57 -18.09
CA ALA A 206 -1.84 17.49 -18.72
C ALA A 206 -2.89 16.76 -17.84
N PHE A 207 -2.77 16.94 -16.53
CA PHE A 207 -3.72 16.49 -15.53
C PHE A 207 -4.19 17.66 -14.66
N ASP A 208 -5.13 17.39 -13.74
CA ASP A 208 -5.85 18.39 -12.94
C ASP A 208 -6.78 19.29 -13.77
N ASN A 209 -7.28 18.75 -14.89
CA ASN A 209 -8.13 19.46 -15.85
C ASN A 209 -9.53 19.79 -15.29
N TYR A 210 -10.07 18.93 -14.41
CA TYR A 210 -11.39 19.09 -13.80
C TYR A 210 -11.27 18.85 -12.29
N LEU A 211 -11.58 19.88 -11.51
CA LEU A 211 -11.42 19.91 -10.06
C LEU A 211 -12.76 20.16 -9.37
N PRO A 212 -13.09 19.45 -8.27
CA PRO A 212 -14.35 19.65 -7.54
C PRO A 212 -14.51 21.05 -6.94
N THR A 213 -13.41 21.78 -6.77
CA THR A 213 -13.39 23.16 -6.27
C THR A 213 -13.67 24.21 -7.34
N ARG A 214 -13.58 23.84 -8.61
CA ARG A 214 -13.77 24.75 -9.76
C ARG A 214 -15.03 24.44 -10.56
N TYR A 215 -15.51 23.21 -10.52
CA TYR A 215 -16.63 22.75 -11.33
C TYR A 215 -17.69 22.07 -10.46
N ASN A 216 -18.95 22.20 -10.87
CA ASN A 216 -20.12 21.61 -10.22
C ASN A 216 -20.64 20.36 -10.96
N PHE A 217 -19.80 19.71 -11.75
CA PHE A 217 -20.12 18.47 -12.48
C PHE A 217 -18.90 17.56 -12.56
N THR A 218 -19.06 16.25 -12.35
CA THR A 218 -17.95 15.29 -12.34
C THR A 218 -17.16 15.30 -13.64
N GLY A 219 -15.83 15.20 -13.56
CA GLY A 219 -14.97 15.27 -14.74
C GLY A 219 -13.67 14.49 -14.58
N PRO A 220 -13.12 13.93 -15.67
CA PRO A 220 -11.87 13.20 -15.64
C PRO A 220 -10.68 14.15 -15.54
N HIS A 221 -9.98 14.17 -14.41
CA HIS A 221 -8.88 15.13 -14.19
C HIS A 221 -7.67 14.89 -15.10
N SER A 222 -7.51 13.67 -15.62
CA SER A 222 -6.32 13.25 -16.37
C SER A 222 -6.65 12.40 -17.60
N ALA A 223 -7.79 12.67 -18.25
CA ALA A 223 -8.22 11.91 -19.44
C ALA A 223 -7.12 11.77 -20.50
N LEU A 224 -6.88 10.56 -21.00
CA LEU A 224 -5.99 10.31 -22.12
C LEU A 224 -6.59 10.81 -23.45
N TYR A 225 -7.88 10.54 -23.67
CA TYR A 225 -8.64 10.96 -24.84
C TYR A 225 -9.96 11.64 -24.44
N GLY A 226 -10.56 12.41 -25.36
CA GLY A 226 -11.91 12.96 -25.23
C GLY A 226 -13.02 12.02 -25.74
N SER A 227 -14.29 12.34 -25.46
CA SER A 227 -15.45 11.60 -25.97
C SER A 227 -15.80 11.98 -27.41
N SER A 228 -16.27 11.00 -28.20
CA SER A 228 -16.62 11.15 -29.62
C SER A 228 -17.97 11.82 -29.91
N SER A 229 -18.84 12.05 -28.91
CA SER A 229 -20.25 12.41 -29.15
C SER A 229 -20.66 13.88 -29.01
N SER A 230 -19.89 14.78 -28.38
CA SER A 230 -20.04 16.26 -28.49
C SER A 230 -19.20 16.97 -27.41
N SER A 231 -18.35 17.92 -27.84
CA SER A 231 -17.58 18.94 -27.07
C SER A 231 -16.63 18.52 -25.93
N SER A 232 -15.34 18.79 -26.16
CA SER A 232 -14.39 19.53 -25.29
C SER A 232 -14.00 18.98 -23.91
N TRP A 233 -13.85 17.67 -23.71
CA TRP A 233 -13.10 17.17 -22.55
C TRP A 233 -11.60 17.39 -22.76
N LEU A 234 -10.98 18.19 -21.89
CA LEU A 234 -9.53 18.38 -21.88
C LEU A 234 -8.82 17.04 -21.65
N ASN A 235 -7.85 16.73 -22.50
CA ASN A 235 -7.20 15.43 -22.49
C ASN A 235 -5.70 15.53 -22.85
N ILE A 236 -4.96 14.49 -22.47
CA ILE A 236 -3.51 14.37 -22.66
C ILE A 236 -3.14 14.35 -24.14
N ASN A 237 -3.90 13.63 -24.99
CA ASN A 237 -3.58 13.54 -26.41
C ASN A 237 -3.54 14.93 -27.07
N ASP A 238 -4.58 15.74 -26.89
CA ASP A 238 -4.67 17.07 -27.50
C ASP A 238 -3.58 18.00 -26.95
N SER A 239 -3.28 17.87 -25.65
CA SER A 239 -2.19 18.61 -25.01
C SER A 239 -0.84 18.32 -25.66
N VAL A 240 -0.52 17.04 -25.85
CA VAL A 240 0.72 16.59 -26.50
C VAL A 240 0.75 17.02 -27.97
N GLN A 241 -0.37 16.88 -28.69
CA GLN A 241 -0.45 17.35 -30.08
C GLN A 241 -0.21 18.86 -30.19
N GLU A 242 -0.69 19.66 -29.24
CA GLU A 242 -0.47 21.10 -29.25
C GLU A 242 1.01 21.48 -29.08
N TRP A 243 1.74 20.80 -28.18
CA TRP A 243 3.20 20.96 -28.06
C TRP A 243 3.92 20.61 -29.38
N LEU A 244 3.50 19.52 -30.03
CA LEU A 244 4.07 19.09 -31.31
C LEU A 244 3.76 20.07 -32.45
N ASN A 245 2.53 20.59 -32.52
CA ASN A 245 2.10 21.56 -33.53
C ASN A 245 2.86 22.89 -33.42
N ARG A 246 3.27 23.26 -32.21
CA ARG A 246 4.16 24.41 -31.95
C ARG A 246 5.63 24.10 -32.28
N GLY A 247 5.92 22.90 -32.76
CA GLY A 247 7.20 22.47 -33.31
C GLY A 247 8.17 21.88 -32.30
N PHE A 248 7.73 21.50 -31.09
CA PHE A 248 8.58 20.67 -30.23
C PHE A 248 8.77 19.28 -30.83
N LEU A 249 9.98 18.74 -30.70
CA LEU A 249 10.24 17.36 -31.05
C LEU A 249 9.63 16.44 -29.98
N ALA A 250 8.99 15.35 -30.39
CA ALA A 250 8.49 14.33 -29.48
C ALA A 250 9.60 13.83 -28.53
N THR A 251 10.83 13.71 -29.03
CA THR A 251 12.03 13.35 -28.28
C THR A 251 12.53 14.40 -27.28
N LYS A 252 11.83 15.53 -27.14
CA LYS A 252 12.03 16.55 -26.10
C LYS A 252 10.82 16.70 -25.17
N LEU A 253 9.83 15.82 -25.27
CA LEU A 253 8.63 15.84 -24.44
C LEU A 253 8.56 14.60 -23.55
N VAL A 254 8.28 14.80 -22.27
CA VAL A 254 8.08 13.74 -21.27
C VAL A 254 6.66 13.85 -20.74
N LEU A 255 5.88 12.78 -20.81
CA LEU A 255 4.49 12.79 -20.34
C LEU A 255 4.45 12.77 -18.81
N CYS A 256 3.87 13.79 -18.17
CA CYS A 256 3.66 13.79 -16.73
C CYS A 256 2.33 13.09 -16.38
N MET A 257 2.36 12.11 -15.48
CA MET A 257 1.20 11.33 -15.04
C MET A 257 0.91 11.55 -13.54
N PRO A 258 -0.36 11.67 -13.14
CA PRO A 258 -0.72 11.83 -11.73
C PRO A 258 -0.83 10.49 -11.02
N TYR A 259 -0.31 10.42 -9.80
CA TYR A 259 -0.58 9.34 -8.84
C TYR A 259 -1.63 9.75 -7.82
N HIS A 260 -2.46 10.73 -8.16
CA HIS A 260 -3.62 11.15 -7.38
C HIS A 260 -4.86 11.19 -8.27
N GLY A 261 -5.99 11.39 -7.63
CA GLY A 261 -7.27 11.62 -8.25
C GLY A 261 -8.09 12.63 -7.45
N TYR A 262 -9.36 12.77 -7.83
CA TYR A 262 -10.30 13.68 -7.15
C TYR A 262 -11.60 12.99 -6.80
N ALA A 263 -12.09 13.25 -5.60
CA ALA A 263 -13.39 12.83 -5.11
C ALA A 263 -14.38 13.99 -5.07
N TRP A 264 -15.58 13.67 -5.52
CA TRP A 264 -16.70 14.57 -5.75
C TRP A 264 -17.90 14.06 -4.98
N LYS A 265 -18.72 14.99 -4.48
CA LYS A 265 -20.02 14.69 -3.89
C LYS A 265 -21.13 14.90 -4.92
N LEU A 266 -21.67 13.82 -5.46
CA LEU A 266 -22.82 13.82 -6.39
C LEU A 266 -24.04 14.48 -5.76
N VAL A 267 -24.78 15.24 -6.57
CA VAL A 267 -26.09 15.79 -6.17
C VAL A 267 -27.14 14.68 -6.18
N ASN A 268 -27.09 13.78 -7.15
CA ASN A 268 -28.01 12.66 -7.31
C ASN A 268 -27.21 11.36 -7.47
N THR A 269 -27.44 10.36 -6.61
CA THR A 269 -26.71 9.08 -6.64
C THR A 269 -27.06 8.23 -7.86
N ASN A 270 -28.22 8.47 -8.48
CA ASN A 270 -28.65 7.76 -9.68
C ASN A 270 -28.03 8.35 -10.96
N ASP A 271 -27.46 9.56 -10.87
CA ASP A 271 -26.69 10.18 -11.95
C ASP A 271 -25.20 10.20 -11.55
N ASN A 272 -24.47 9.20 -12.05
CA ASN A 272 -23.09 8.95 -11.66
C ASN A 272 -22.14 8.86 -12.88
N ALA A 273 -22.61 9.31 -14.04
CA ALA A 273 -21.82 9.38 -15.26
C ALA A 273 -20.73 10.48 -15.16
N VAL A 274 -19.83 10.49 -16.13
CA VAL A 274 -18.97 11.66 -16.36
C VAL A 274 -19.86 12.83 -16.79
N GLY A 275 -19.72 13.98 -16.13
CA GLY A 275 -20.58 15.15 -16.33
C GLY A 275 -21.79 15.22 -15.39
N ALA A 276 -21.95 14.25 -14.47
CA ALA A 276 -23.03 14.25 -13.50
C ALA A 276 -22.94 15.46 -12.54
N PRO A 277 -24.06 16.10 -12.17
CA PRO A 277 -24.07 17.22 -11.23
C PRO A 277 -23.45 16.86 -9.87
N ALA A 278 -22.60 17.74 -9.37
CA ALA A 278 -21.87 17.56 -8.12
C ALA A 278 -21.89 18.85 -7.28
N SER A 279 -21.93 18.68 -5.96
CA SER A 279 -22.02 19.75 -4.97
C SER A 279 -20.66 20.24 -4.44
N GLY A 280 -19.56 19.58 -4.85
CA GLY A 280 -18.20 19.99 -4.50
C GLY A 280 -17.28 18.82 -4.11
N PRO A 281 -16.14 19.10 -3.46
CA PRO A 281 -15.18 18.07 -3.02
C PRO A 281 -15.72 17.24 -1.85
N THR A 282 -15.14 16.06 -1.66
CA THR A 282 -15.33 15.23 -0.46
C THR A 282 -13.98 14.65 0.02
N PHE A 283 -13.91 14.21 1.28
CA PHE A 283 -12.73 13.74 2.03
C PHE A 283 -11.65 14.77 2.34
N THR A 284 -11.23 15.57 1.36
CA THR A 284 -10.23 16.64 1.54
C THR A 284 -10.82 17.97 1.10
N THR A 285 -10.20 19.08 1.52
CA THR A 285 -10.70 20.43 1.25
C THR A 285 -10.79 20.75 -0.23
N ASP A 286 -9.96 20.12 -1.07
CA ASP A 286 -9.96 20.26 -2.53
C ASP A 286 -10.43 18.99 -3.26
N GLY A 287 -10.77 17.94 -2.53
CA GLY A 287 -11.17 16.63 -3.04
C GLY A 287 -10.00 15.78 -3.54
N SER A 288 -8.75 16.24 -3.46
CA SER A 288 -7.58 15.46 -3.89
C SER A 288 -7.40 14.20 -3.04
N MET A 289 -7.07 13.09 -3.68
CA MET A 289 -6.77 11.81 -3.03
C MET A 289 -5.58 11.13 -3.72
N GLY A 290 -4.52 10.82 -2.96
CA GLY A 290 -3.42 10.00 -3.48
C GLY A 290 -3.88 8.58 -3.79
N TYR A 291 -3.32 7.95 -4.82
CA TYR A 291 -3.71 6.60 -5.28
C TYR A 291 -3.73 5.56 -4.16
N LYS A 292 -2.73 5.56 -3.28
CA LYS A 292 -2.67 4.71 -2.08
C LYS A 292 -3.89 4.88 -1.17
N PHE A 293 -4.32 6.12 -0.95
CA PHE A 293 -5.50 6.41 -0.15
C PHE A 293 -6.78 6.03 -0.89
N THR A 294 -6.89 6.35 -2.18
CA THR A 294 -8.03 5.95 -3.03
C THR A 294 -8.21 4.44 -3.05
N LYS A 295 -7.13 3.67 -3.22
CA LYS A 295 -7.17 2.21 -3.24
C LYS A 295 -7.56 1.63 -1.88
N ALA A 296 -7.01 2.16 -0.79
CA ALA A 296 -7.43 1.78 0.56
C ALA A 296 -8.93 2.09 0.79
N TYR A 297 -9.38 3.27 0.35
CA TYR A 297 -10.78 3.67 0.46
C TYR A 297 -11.72 2.74 -0.32
N ILE A 298 -11.40 2.40 -1.57
CA ILE A 298 -12.21 1.47 -2.37
C ILE A 298 -12.25 0.09 -1.70
N ARG A 299 -11.13 -0.40 -1.18
CA ARG A 299 -11.06 -1.69 -0.47
C ARG A 299 -11.93 -1.68 0.80
N ASP A 300 -11.83 -0.62 1.59
CA ASP A 300 -12.41 -0.58 2.95
C ASP A 300 -13.86 -0.09 2.95
N TYR A 301 -14.24 0.79 2.02
CA TYR A 301 -15.54 1.47 1.95
C TYR A 301 -16.27 1.30 0.62
N GLY A 302 -15.74 0.50 -0.31
CA GLY A 302 -16.39 0.28 -1.60
C GLY A 302 -17.54 -0.72 -1.59
N TYR A 303 -17.80 -1.40 -0.46
CA TYR A 303 -18.88 -2.39 -0.32
C TYR A 303 -18.91 -3.45 -1.45
N GLY A 304 -17.74 -3.85 -1.95
CA GLY A 304 -17.60 -4.81 -3.06
C GLY A 304 -17.71 -4.20 -4.46
N ALA A 305 -18.01 -2.90 -4.59
CA ALA A 305 -17.91 -2.19 -5.86
C ALA A 305 -16.44 -2.07 -6.30
N ALA A 306 -16.16 -2.48 -7.52
CA ALA A 306 -14.85 -2.29 -8.14
C ALA A 306 -14.78 -0.92 -8.80
N SER A 307 -13.58 -0.33 -8.86
CA SER A 307 -13.35 0.76 -9.81
C SER A 307 -13.42 0.24 -11.24
N VAL A 308 -13.96 1.06 -12.13
CA VAL A 308 -14.15 0.72 -13.54
C VAL A 308 -13.11 1.48 -14.34
N TYR A 309 -12.29 0.75 -15.13
CA TYR A 309 -11.47 1.37 -16.16
C TYR A 309 -12.35 1.80 -17.33
N ASN A 310 -12.29 3.07 -17.69
CA ASN A 310 -13.03 3.61 -18.80
C ASN A 310 -12.11 3.76 -20.01
N GLY A 311 -12.26 2.87 -20.99
CA GLY A 311 -11.43 2.85 -22.21
C GLY A 311 -11.59 4.09 -23.10
N THR A 312 -12.71 4.81 -23.01
CA THR A 312 -12.93 6.06 -23.76
C THR A 312 -12.03 7.18 -23.25
N PHE A 313 -11.95 7.35 -21.93
CA PHE A 313 -11.15 8.41 -21.31
C PHE A 313 -9.75 7.96 -20.90
N GLY A 314 -9.47 6.65 -20.84
CA GLY A 314 -8.19 6.10 -20.40
C GLY A 314 -7.88 6.37 -18.92
N VAL A 315 -8.91 6.40 -18.07
CA VAL A 315 -8.84 6.66 -16.62
C VAL A 315 -9.79 5.71 -15.87
N ASN A 316 -9.69 5.68 -14.54
CA ASN A 316 -10.60 4.91 -13.70
C ASN A 316 -11.62 5.80 -13.00
N PHE A 317 -12.83 5.27 -12.85
CA PHE A 317 -13.88 5.88 -12.04
C PHE A 317 -14.32 4.91 -10.95
N PHE A 318 -14.73 5.44 -9.82
CA PHE A 318 -15.30 4.69 -8.73
C PHE A 318 -16.45 5.46 -8.11
N THR A 319 -17.57 4.80 -7.87
CA THR A 319 -18.78 5.42 -7.33
C THR A 319 -19.40 4.59 -6.23
N VAL A 320 -19.73 5.24 -5.12
CA VAL A 320 -20.43 4.61 -3.99
C VAL A 320 -21.26 5.64 -3.26
N GLY A 321 -22.58 5.40 -3.16
CA GLY A 321 -23.50 6.41 -2.63
C GLY A 321 -23.37 7.74 -3.38
N GLN A 322 -23.11 8.83 -2.65
CA GLN A 322 -22.86 10.16 -3.22
C GLN A 322 -21.41 10.42 -3.61
N THR A 323 -20.49 9.49 -3.36
CA THR A 323 -19.08 9.67 -3.66
C THR A 323 -18.78 9.24 -5.09
N TRP A 324 -18.14 10.11 -5.86
CA TRP A 324 -17.61 9.81 -7.18
C TRP A 324 -16.12 10.15 -7.22
N ILE A 325 -15.27 9.22 -7.60
CA ILE A 325 -13.81 9.37 -7.61
C ILE A 325 -13.27 9.08 -9.00
N ASN A 326 -12.44 9.97 -9.52
CA ASN A 326 -11.65 9.72 -10.72
C ASN A 326 -10.15 9.69 -10.40
N PHE A 327 -9.44 8.70 -10.91
CA PHE A 327 -8.00 8.49 -10.68
C PHE A 327 -7.39 7.59 -11.76
N ASP A 328 -6.07 7.41 -11.74
CA ASP A 328 -5.36 6.44 -12.58
C ASP A 328 -5.03 5.16 -11.80
N SER A 329 -5.54 4.02 -12.26
CA SER A 329 -5.06 2.71 -11.80
C SER A 329 -3.85 2.22 -12.61
N ALA A 330 -3.29 1.07 -12.22
CA ALA A 330 -2.23 0.42 -12.99
C ALA A 330 -2.59 0.19 -14.47
N GLU A 331 -3.86 -0.05 -14.80
CA GLU A 331 -4.31 -0.18 -16.19
C GLU A 331 -4.24 1.15 -16.95
N ALA A 332 -4.72 2.24 -16.35
CA ALA A 332 -4.64 3.59 -16.93
C ALA A 332 -3.18 4.04 -17.11
N ILE A 333 -2.31 3.78 -16.12
CA ILE A 333 -0.88 4.06 -16.22
C ILE A 333 -0.22 3.29 -17.39
N ARG A 334 -0.54 1.99 -17.56
CA ARG A 334 -0.04 1.21 -18.70
C ARG A 334 -0.50 1.78 -20.04
N ALA A 335 -1.76 2.21 -20.15
CA ALA A 335 -2.28 2.84 -21.36
C ALA A 335 -1.55 4.14 -21.69
N LYS A 336 -1.33 5.01 -20.69
CA LYS A 336 -0.61 6.28 -20.84
C LYS A 336 0.86 6.09 -21.21
N VAL A 337 1.55 5.10 -20.64
CA VAL A 337 2.91 4.74 -21.03
C VAL A 337 2.97 4.20 -22.46
N SER A 338 1.99 3.39 -22.87
CA SER A 338 1.89 2.87 -24.24
C SER A 338 1.69 4.01 -25.24
N PHE A 339 0.81 4.95 -24.91
CA PHE A 339 0.61 6.19 -25.68
C PHE A 339 1.89 7.01 -25.82
N ALA A 340 2.65 7.21 -24.73
CA ALA A 340 3.90 7.96 -24.78
C ALA A 340 4.92 7.30 -25.73
N LYS A 341 4.99 5.96 -25.74
CA LYS A 341 5.83 5.20 -26.67
C LYS A 341 5.36 5.31 -28.11
N GLU A 342 4.06 5.18 -28.35
CA GLU A 342 3.46 5.29 -29.69
C GLU A 342 3.70 6.67 -30.30
N LYS A 343 3.59 7.73 -29.50
CA LYS A 343 3.88 9.11 -29.92
C LYS A 343 5.38 9.43 -30.02
N GLY A 344 6.26 8.47 -29.73
CA GLY A 344 7.72 8.67 -29.78
C GLY A 344 8.22 9.73 -28.80
N LEU A 345 7.54 9.89 -27.66
CA LEU A 345 7.95 10.85 -26.61
C LEU A 345 9.33 10.46 -26.03
N LEU A 346 9.96 11.33 -25.25
CA LEU A 346 11.23 11.00 -24.59
C LEU A 346 11.07 10.07 -23.37
N GLY A 347 9.87 10.04 -22.80
CA GLY A 347 9.61 9.24 -21.60
C GLY A 347 8.34 9.64 -20.86
N TYR A 348 8.29 9.26 -19.59
CA TYR A 348 7.27 9.72 -18.66
C TYR A 348 7.88 10.24 -17.34
N SER A 349 7.11 11.06 -16.65
CA SER A 349 7.35 11.52 -15.27
C SER A 349 6.09 11.30 -14.43
N VAL A 350 6.24 11.08 -13.12
CA VAL A 350 5.09 10.82 -12.23
C VAL A 350 5.04 11.79 -11.05
N PHE A 351 3.85 12.31 -10.76
CA PHE A 351 3.59 13.23 -9.66
C PHE A 351 2.50 12.68 -8.73
N GLN A 352 2.77 12.26 -7.50
CA GLN A 352 4.08 12.15 -6.85
C GLN A 352 4.28 10.77 -6.23
N LEU A 353 5.54 10.39 -6.03
CA LEU A 353 5.94 9.03 -5.65
C LEU A 353 5.26 8.51 -4.38
N ALA A 354 5.02 9.40 -3.42
CA ALA A 354 4.42 9.04 -2.14
C ALA A 354 2.95 8.64 -2.20
N ASN A 355 2.28 8.97 -3.30
CA ASN A 355 0.91 8.57 -3.51
C ASN A 355 0.80 7.16 -4.08
N ASP A 356 1.90 6.55 -4.52
CA ASP A 356 1.92 5.17 -5.02
C ASP A 356 1.68 4.18 -3.87
N ASP A 357 1.01 3.06 -4.15
CA ASP A 357 0.80 1.99 -3.17
C ASP A 357 1.83 0.89 -3.39
N ASN A 358 2.86 0.85 -2.53
CA ASN A 358 3.95 -0.13 -2.63
C ASN A 358 4.61 -0.21 -4.02
N TRP A 359 4.76 0.93 -4.69
CA TRP A 359 5.35 1.04 -6.03
C TRP A 359 4.56 0.35 -7.15
N GLU A 360 3.27 0.07 -6.95
CA GLU A 360 2.42 -0.61 -7.94
C GLU A 360 2.35 0.16 -9.26
N LEU A 361 2.01 1.45 -9.23
CA LEU A 361 1.88 2.25 -10.44
C LEU A 361 3.23 2.41 -11.14
N SER A 362 4.29 2.62 -10.36
CA SER A 362 5.65 2.77 -10.88
C SER A 362 6.19 1.48 -11.51
N THR A 363 5.82 0.33 -10.95
CA THR A 363 6.13 -0.99 -11.53
C THR A 363 5.33 -1.22 -12.80
N ALA A 364 4.03 -0.93 -12.79
CA ALA A 364 3.16 -1.02 -13.97
C ALA A 364 3.67 -0.13 -15.13
N ALA A 365 4.20 1.05 -14.82
CA ALA A 365 4.81 1.94 -15.81
C ALA A 365 6.13 1.38 -16.38
N LYS A 366 6.95 0.73 -15.56
CA LYS A 366 8.22 0.11 -15.97
C LYS A 366 8.02 -1.16 -16.81
N ASP A 367 7.06 -2.01 -16.46
CA ASP A 367 6.84 -3.33 -17.07
C ASP A 367 6.38 -3.28 -18.54
N GLN A 368 5.96 -2.12 -19.03
CA GLN A 368 5.74 -1.88 -20.46
C GLN A 368 7.06 -1.78 -21.26
N GLY A 369 8.21 -1.78 -20.60
CA GLY A 369 9.55 -1.83 -21.19
C GLY A 369 9.95 -3.23 -21.65
N GLY A 370 9.54 -3.60 -22.88
CA GLY A 370 10.20 -4.69 -23.63
C GLY A 370 9.43 -6.01 -23.69
N LYS A 371 8.21 -6.01 -24.23
CA LYS A 371 7.77 -7.15 -25.07
C LYS A 371 8.08 -6.83 -26.53
N ASP A 372 9.36 -6.82 -26.87
CA ASP A 372 9.77 -6.96 -28.26
C ASP A 372 9.33 -8.37 -28.70
N GLN A 373 8.16 -8.46 -29.35
CA GLN A 373 7.69 -9.68 -30.02
C GLN A 373 8.78 -10.31 -30.93
N LYS A 374 9.76 -9.52 -31.37
CA LYS A 374 10.91 -9.94 -32.17
C LYS A 374 11.96 -10.74 -31.38
N ASN A 375 12.17 -10.40 -30.10
CA ASN A 375 13.14 -11.09 -29.24
C ASN A 375 12.58 -12.37 -28.63
N GLU A 376 11.29 -12.43 -28.27
CA GLU A 376 10.67 -13.71 -27.89
C GLU A 376 10.64 -14.69 -29.06
N ARG A 377 10.33 -14.24 -30.29
CA ARG A 377 10.43 -15.10 -31.47
C ARG A 377 11.86 -15.61 -31.72
N ARG A 378 12.87 -14.74 -31.58
CA ARG A 378 14.28 -15.15 -31.74
C ARG A 378 14.74 -16.10 -30.62
N LEU A 379 14.37 -15.84 -29.38
CA LEU A 379 14.71 -16.70 -28.23
C LEU A 379 14.00 -18.04 -28.34
N LEU A 380 12.72 -18.07 -28.74
CA LEU A 380 11.96 -19.30 -29.01
C LEU A 380 12.59 -20.10 -30.16
N ILE A 381 13.03 -19.46 -31.24
CA ILE A 381 13.73 -20.13 -32.34
C ILE A 381 15.06 -20.71 -31.86
N ILE A 382 15.83 -19.97 -31.06
CA ILE A 382 17.10 -20.46 -30.49
C ILE A 382 16.85 -21.65 -29.55
N ILE A 383 15.83 -21.57 -28.68
CA ILE A 383 15.44 -22.67 -27.78
C ILE A 383 14.98 -23.90 -28.59
N LEU A 384 14.16 -23.71 -29.62
CA LEU A 384 13.70 -24.81 -30.49
C LEU A 384 14.85 -25.48 -31.23
N ILE A 385 15.80 -24.71 -31.78
CA ILE A 385 16.96 -25.24 -32.47
C ILE A 385 17.90 -25.96 -31.50
N THR A 386 18.15 -25.40 -30.31
CA THR A 386 19.01 -26.02 -29.29
C THR A 386 18.39 -27.30 -28.73
N VAL A 387 17.08 -27.32 -28.49
CA VAL A 387 16.35 -28.53 -28.08
C VAL A 387 16.38 -29.60 -29.17
N ALA A 388 16.16 -29.23 -30.44
CA ALA A 388 16.23 -30.18 -31.56
C ALA A 388 17.63 -30.78 -31.71
N MET A 389 18.68 -29.96 -31.59
CA MET A 389 20.08 -30.42 -31.62
C MET A 389 20.41 -31.32 -30.43
N ALA A 390 19.91 -31.00 -29.23
CA ALA A 390 20.08 -31.85 -28.05
C ALA A 390 19.38 -33.20 -28.22
N ILE A 391 18.17 -33.23 -28.80
CA ILE A 391 17.43 -34.47 -29.09
C ILE A 391 18.19 -35.32 -30.13
N LEU A 392 18.77 -34.71 -31.16
CA LEU A 392 19.61 -35.41 -32.14
C LEU A 392 20.89 -35.97 -31.51
N LEU A 393 21.52 -35.22 -30.61
CA LEU A 393 22.72 -35.67 -29.89
C LEU A 393 22.40 -36.82 -28.94
N ILE A 394 21.30 -36.72 -28.18
CA ILE A 394 20.81 -37.80 -27.33
C ILE A 394 20.39 -39.00 -28.18
N GLY A 395 19.74 -38.81 -29.32
CA GLY A 395 19.35 -39.88 -30.23
C GLY A 395 20.55 -40.62 -30.83
N THR A 396 21.62 -39.91 -31.19
CA THR A 396 22.87 -40.52 -31.68
C THR A 396 23.64 -41.22 -30.57
N ILE A 397 23.68 -40.66 -29.36
CA ILE A 397 24.27 -41.30 -28.18
C ILE A 397 23.47 -42.54 -27.78
N VAL A 398 22.13 -42.48 -27.73
CA VAL A 398 21.26 -43.62 -27.44
C VAL A 398 21.32 -44.65 -28.56
N GLY A 399 21.46 -44.24 -29.83
CA GLY A 399 21.70 -45.14 -30.96
C GLY A 399 23.04 -45.86 -30.84
N TYR A 400 24.10 -45.15 -30.45
CA TYR A 400 25.44 -45.70 -30.19
C TYR A 400 25.45 -46.63 -28.97
N LEU A 401 24.78 -46.24 -27.88
CA LEU A 401 24.63 -47.04 -26.67
C LEU A 401 23.73 -48.26 -26.90
N LYS A 402 22.61 -48.15 -27.64
CA LYS A 402 21.77 -49.30 -28.05
C LYS A 402 22.56 -50.25 -28.94
N ARG A 403 23.39 -49.76 -29.87
CA ARG A 403 24.27 -50.61 -30.68
C ARG A 403 25.30 -51.36 -29.82
N LYS A 404 25.74 -50.75 -28.70
CA LYS A 404 26.64 -51.36 -27.70
C LYS A 404 25.93 -52.27 -26.67
N PHE A 405 24.64 -52.04 -26.42
CA PHE A 405 23.82 -52.74 -25.41
C PHE A 405 23.00 -53.91 -26.00
N ILE A 406 22.68 -53.89 -27.29
CA ILE A 406 22.05 -55.00 -28.03
C ILE A 406 23.02 -56.20 -28.18
N LEU A 407 24.32 -56.00 -27.97
CA LEU A 407 25.34 -57.06 -27.89
C LEU A 407 25.61 -57.57 -26.45
N LYS A 408 24.91 -57.08 -25.42
CA LYS A 408 25.16 -57.50 -24.03
C LYS A 408 23.87 -57.59 -23.21
N SER A 409 23.27 -58.79 -23.20
CA SER A 409 22.33 -59.34 -22.20
C SER A 409 20.97 -58.63 -22.07
N ARG A 410 19.85 -59.19 -22.57
CA ARG A 410 19.02 -60.24 -21.93
C ARG A 410 18.97 -60.19 -20.39
N MET A 411 17.75 -60.01 -19.88
CA MET A 411 17.25 -60.27 -18.51
C MET A 411 17.49 -59.19 -17.44
N LYS A 412 16.47 -58.37 -17.13
CA LYS A 412 15.56 -58.52 -15.96
C LYS A 412 14.75 -57.21 -15.76
N ASN A 413 13.44 -57.36 -15.58
CA ASN A 413 12.47 -56.28 -15.37
C ASN A 413 12.14 -56.11 -13.87
N ARG A 414 11.89 -54.84 -13.50
CA ARG A 414 11.00 -54.30 -12.43
C ARG A 414 11.21 -54.73 -10.96
N ILE A 415 11.29 -53.76 -10.03
CA ILE A 415 10.16 -53.14 -9.30
C ILE A 415 10.64 -51.90 -8.49
N SER A 416 9.73 -50.92 -8.43
CA SER A 416 9.49 -49.73 -7.58
C SER A 416 10.29 -49.45 -6.31
N ALA A 417 10.45 -48.18 -5.95
CA ALA A 417 9.64 -47.51 -4.90
C ALA A 417 10.06 -46.05 -4.68
N THR A 418 9.05 -45.20 -4.53
CA THR A 418 9.08 -43.78 -4.19
C THR A 418 9.38 -43.63 -2.68
N GLU A 419 10.39 -42.85 -2.32
CA GLU A 419 10.71 -42.57 -0.92
C GLU A 419 9.83 -41.43 -0.36
N ASN A 420 9.13 -41.75 0.72
CA ASN A 420 8.41 -40.83 1.59
C ASN A 420 9.41 -40.08 2.50
N LEU A 421 9.36 -38.75 2.52
CA LEU A 421 9.92 -37.96 3.61
C LEU A 421 8.87 -37.83 4.72
N SER A 422 8.97 -38.67 5.74
CA SER A 422 8.26 -38.49 7.01
C SER A 422 8.98 -37.45 7.87
N CYS A 423 8.30 -36.35 8.23
CA CYS A 423 8.74 -35.51 9.34
C CYS A 423 8.10 -36.05 10.62
N ASN A 424 8.91 -36.53 11.55
CA ASN A 424 8.46 -37.14 12.81
C ASN A 424 7.81 -36.09 13.73
N GLY A 425 6.58 -36.39 14.18
CA GLY A 425 5.91 -35.74 15.30
C GLY A 425 4.52 -35.18 14.95
N HIS A 426 3.48 -36.01 15.10
CA HIS A 426 2.03 -35.74 14.94
C HIS A 426 1.44 -35.89 13.53
N ASN A 427 0.19 -36.37 13.47
CA ASN A 427 -0.59 -36.89 12.33
C ASN A 427 -0.87 -35.92 11.16
N LEU A 428 0.10 -35.10 10.76
CA LEU A 428 -0.06 -34.18 9.63
C LEU A 428 0.06 -34.93 8.30
N LEU A 429 -1.01 -34.96 7.52
CA LEU A 429 -1.01 -35.62 6.22
C LEU A 429 -0.27 -34.76 5.19
N VAL A 430 0.83 -35.27 4.64
CA VAL A 430 1.44 -34.69 3.44
C VAL A 430 0.69 -35.22 2.23
N LEU A 431 -0.12 -34.36 1.60
CA LEU A 431 -0.96 -34.73 0.47
C LEU A 431 -0.32 -34.26 -0.84
N SER A 432 -0.43 -35.07 -1.89
CA SER A 432 0.03 -34.68 -3.22
C SER A 432 -0.89 -33.61 -3.82
N LEU A 433 -0.35 -32.77 -4.70
CA LEU A 433 -1.14 -31.76 -5.40
C LEU A 433 -2.24 -32.41 -6.25
N THR A 434 -2.00 -33.61 -6.78
CA THR A 434 -2.99 -34.40 -7.53
C THR A 434 -4.19 -34.74 -6.65
N THR A 435 -3.95 -35.26 -5.45
CA THR A 435 -5.00 -35.58 -4.48
C THR A 435 -5.82 -34.35 -4.08
N ILE A 436 -5.17 -33.20 -3.93
CA ILE A 436 -5.85 -31.94 -3.60
C ILE A 436 -6.71 -31.45 -4.77
N ARG A 437 -6.20 -31.55 -6.00
CA ARG A 437 -6.99 -31.21 -7.20
C ARG A 437 -8.20 -32.13 -7.33
N GLU A 438 -8.05 -33.43 -7.15
CA GLU A 438 -9.18 -34.36 -7.15
C GLU A 438 -10.19 -34.01 -6.05
N ALA A 439 -9.71 -33.73 -4.83
CA ALA A 439 -10.57 -33.39 -3.70
C ALA A 439 -11.36 -32.08 -3.89
N THR A 440 -10.83 -31.13 -4.65
CA THR A 440 -11.40 -29.79 -4.84
C THR A 440 -12.03 -29.57 -6.20
N ASP A 441 -12.13 -30.61 -7.03
CA ASP A 441 -12.52 -30.52 -8.44
C ASP A 441 -11.67 -29.49 -9.21
N ASN A 442 -10.35 -29.68 -9.14
CA ASN A 442 -9.32 -28.81 -9.72
C ASN A 442 -9.46 -27.33 -9.29
N PHE A 443 -9.75 -27.10 -8.01
CA PHE A 443 -10.01 -25.76 -7.46
C PHE A 443 -11.16 -25.04 -8.17
N ALA A 444 -12.25 -25.77 -8.48
CA ALA A 444 -13.44 -25.22 -9.11
C ALA A 444 -14.00 -24.03 -8.32
N SER A 445 -14.48 -23.02 -9.04
CA SER A 445 -15.09 -21.83 -8.44
C SER A 445 -16.31 -22.15 -7.58
N GLY A 446 -17.09 -23.17 -7.95
CA GLY A 446 -18.24 -23.65 -7.16
C GLY A 446 -17.88 -24.23 -5.80
N ASN A 447 -16.63 -24.66 -5.61
CA ASN A 447 -16.11 -25.15 -4.33
C ASN A 447 -15.46 -24.04 -3.49
N LYS A 448 -15.36 -22.81 -4.00
CA LYS A 448 -14.74 -21.70 -3.27
C LYS A 448 -15.65 -21.25 -2.13
N ILE A 449 -15.16 -21.35 -0.89
CA ILE A 449 -15.92 -21.00 0.32
C ILE A 449 -15.49 -19.67 0.95
N GLY A 450 -14.33 -19.14 0.56
CA GLY A 450 -13.85 -17.83 1.01
C GLY A 450 -12.60 -17.38 0.25
N GLU A 451 -12.30 -16.10 0.32
CA GLU A 451 -11.05 -15.51 -0.18
C GLU A 451 -10.70 -14.29 0.67
N GLY A 452 -9.46 -14.26 1.16
CA GLY A 452 -8.90 -13.13 1.89
C GLY A 452 -7.55 -12.71 1.31
N GLY A 453 -6.82 -11.85 2.02
CA GLY A 453 -5.49 -11.37 1.59
C GLY A 453 -4.43 -12.47 1.38
N TYR A 454 -4.72 -13.69 1.83
CA TYR A 454 -3.79 -14.83 1.85
C TYR A 454 -4.08 -15.87 0.77
N GLY A 455 -5.16 -15.69 0.02
CA GLY A 455 -5.57 -16.56 -1.09
C GLY A 455 -6.95 -17.20 -0.90
N PRO A 456 -7.43 -17.93 -1.92
CA PRO A 456 -8.72 -18.58 -1.90
C PRO A 456 -8.73 -19.85 -1.03
N VAL A 457 -9.87 -20.09 -0.39
CA VAL A 457 -10.18 -21.31 0.38
C VAL A 457 -11.28 -22.07 -0.33
N TYR A 458 -11.06 -23.38 -0.53
CA TYR A 458 -11.99 -24.27 -1.22
C TYR A 458 -12.51 -25.35 -0.26
N LYS A 459 -13.78 -25.72 -0.38
CA LYS A 459 -14.29 -26.97 0.17
C LYS A 459 -13.75 -28.12 -0.68
N GLY A 460 -13.28 -29.16 -0.02
CA GLY A 460 -12.85 -30.38 -0.69
C GLY A 460 -13.34 -31.63 0.03
N ARG A 461 -13.29 -32.76 -0.66
CA ARG A 461 -13.58 -34.09 -0.10
C ARG A 461 -12.40 -35.01 -0.36
N LEU A 462 -11.72 -35.46 0.70
CA LEU A 462 -10.61 -36.41 0.59
C LEU A 462 -11.11 -37.82 0.19
N PRO A 463 -10.24 -38.72 -0.31
CA PRO A 463 -10.63 -40.05 -0.79
C PRO A 463 -11.41 -40.93 0.22
N LYS A 464 -11.25 -40.68 1.52
CA LYS A 464 -11.99 -41.36 2.60
C LYS A 464 -13.35 -40.72 2.92
N GLY A 465 -13.81 -39.77 2.11
CA GLY A 465 -15.09 -39.07 2.29
C GLY A 465 -15.05 -37.87 3.24
N GLN A 466 -13.93 -37.64 3.94
CA GLN A 466 -13.75 -36.53 4.88
C GLN A 466 -13.82 -35.18 4.17
N GLU A 467 -14.68 -34.28 4.67
CA GLU A 467 -14.77 -32.89 4.20
C GLU A 467 -13.64 -32.05 4.80
N VAL A 468 -13.01 -31.23 3.97
CA VAL A 468 -11.86 -30.40 4.35
C VAL A 468 -11.97 -29.00 3.76
N ALA A 469 -11.32 -28.04 4.41
CA ALA A 469 -11.09 -26.70 3.87
C ALA A 469 -9.65 -26.59 3.35
N VAL A 470 -9.49 -26.28 2.07
CA VAL A 470 -8.21 -26.23 1.36
C VAL A 470 -7.85 -24.77 1.09
N LYS A 471 -6.94 -24.22 1.90
CA LYS A 471 -6.41 -22.86 1.77
C LYS A 471 -5.21 -22.87 0.83
N ARG A 472 -5.39 -22.33 -0.37
CA ARG A 472 -4.32 -22.21 -1.37
C ARG A 472 -3.64 -20.86 -1.23
N LEU A 473 -2.37 -20.86 -0.82
CA LEU A 473 -1.64 -19.62 -0.58
C LEU A 473 -1.16 -19.02 -1.91
N SER A 474 -1.20 -17.69 -2.00
CA SER A 474 -0.85 -16.96 -3.23
C SER A 474 0.60 -17.22 -3.68
N LYS A 475 0.79 -17.50 -4.98
CA LYS A 475 2.10 -17.80 -5.60
C LYS A 475 3.08 -16.62 -5.62
N PHE A 476 2.57 -15.39 -5.58
CA PHE A 476 3.34 -14.18 -5.89
C PHE A 476 3.60 -13.27 -4.69
N SER A 477 3.22 -13.66 -3.47
CA SER A 477 3.51 -12.86 -2.27
C SER A 477 4.66 -13.48 -1.45
N HIS A 478 5.69 -12.67 -1.15
CA HIS A 478 6.71 -13.04 -0.16
C HIS A 478 6.06 -13.39 1.20
N GLN A 479 4.97 -12.68 1.53
CA GLN A 479 4.14 -12.88 2.71
C GLN A 479 3.52 -14.28 2.81
N GLY A 480 2.92 -14.81 1.74
CA GLY A 480 2.29 -16.14 1.77
C GLY A 480 3.28 -17.28 2.03
N SER A 481 4.56 -17.07 1.72
CA SER A 481 5.63 -18.04 2.03
C SER A 481 6.02 -18.06 3.50
N GLU A 482 6.01 -16.91 4.18
CA GLU A 482 6.29 -16.80 5.61
C GLU A 482 5.11 -17.31 6.43
N GLU A 483 3.89 -16.99 6.01
CA GLU A 483 2.64 -17.46 6.64
C GLU A 483 2.52 -18.98 6.58
N PHE A 484 2.80 -19.59 5.43
CA PHE A 484 2.85 -21.05 5.32
C PHE A 484 3.81 -21.65 6.35
N LYS A 485 5.02 -21.10 6.45
CA LYS A 485 6.03 -21.58 7.40
C LYS A 485 5.56 -21.41 8.86
N ASN A 486 4.92 -20.29 9.20
CA ASN A 486 4.40 -20.04 10.53
C ASN A 486 3.28 -21.03 10.88
N GLU A 487 2.30 -21.20 9.99
CA GLU A 487 1.18 -22.11 10.21
C GLU A 487 1.65 -23.57 10.33
N VAL A 488 2.55 -24.02 9.45
CA VAL A 488 3.15 -25.37 9.53
C VAL A 488 3.93 -25.56 10.83
N LYS A 489 4.72 -24.56 11.25
CA LYS A 489 5.47 -24.60 12.51
C LYS A 489 4.55 -24.74 13.73
N LEU A 490 3.42 -24.04 13.73
CA LEU A 490 2.47 -24.01 14.84
C LEU A 490 1.52 -25.21 14.85
N THR A 491 1.21 -25.77 13.68
CA THR A 491 0.33 -26.94 13.51
C THR A 491 0.75 -28.13 14.39
N THR A 492 2.06 -28.38 14.50
CA THR A 492 2.59 -29.49 15.31
C THR A 492 2.54 -29.23 16.82
N ARG A 493 2.23 -27.99 17.23
CA ARG A 493 2.40 -27.51 18.62
C ARG A 493 1.08 -27.08 19.28
N LEU A 494 0.05 -26.80 18.47
CA LEU A 494 -1.23 -26.26 18.93
C LEU A 494 -2.31 -27.34 18.83
N GLN A 495 -2.84 -27.75 19.98
CA GLN A 495 -3.99 -28.66 20.06
C GLN A 495 -4.91 -28.20 21.19
N HIS A 496 -6.05 -27.64 20.81
CA HIS A 496 -7.04 -27.18 21.77
C HIS A 496 -8.42 -27.17 21.12
N VAL A 497 -9.47 -27.43 21.90
CA VAL A 497 -10.85 -27.54 21.42
C VAL A 497 -11.34 -26.26 20.74
N ASN A 498 -10.82 -25.08 21.10
CA ASN A 498 -11.17 -23.80 20.48
C ASN A 498 -10.18 -23.29 19.42
N LEU A 499 -9.36 -24.17 18.83
CA LEU A 499 -8.49 -23.83 17.70
C LEU A 499 -8.85 -24.70 16.49
N VAL A 500 -8.78 -24.14 15.27
CA VAL A 500 -9.04 -24.92 14.05
C VAL A 500 -7.88 -25.90 13.80
N PRO A 501 -8.14 -27.21 13.70
CA PRO A 501 -7.08 -28.18 13.45
C PRO A 501 -6.65 -28.17 11.98
N VAL A 502 -5.33 -28.19 11.78
CA VAL A 502 -4.71 -28.40 10.48
C VAL A 502 -4.51 -29.90 10.30
N LEU A 503 -5.13 -30.47 9.27
CA LEU A 503 -5.13 -31.90 8.96
C LEU A 503 -3.97 -32.30 8.05
N GLY A 504 -3.50 -31.38 7.20
CA GLY A 504 -2.46 -31.71 6.24
C GLY A 504 -1.86 -30.50 5.52
N ILE A 505 -0.81 -30.79 4.75
CA ILE A 505 -0.07 -29.80 3.95
C ILE A 505 0.23 -30.34 2.55
N CYS A 506 0.39 -29.43 1.61
CA CYS A 506 1.03 -29.70 0.31
C CYS A 506 2.01 -28.59 -0.03
N ASN A 507 3.20 -29.00 -0.48
CA ASN A 507 4.26 -28.13 -0.95
C ASN A 507 4.91 -28.74 -2.20
N GLU A 508 4.21 -28.68 -3.33
CA GLU A 508 4.64 -29.26 -4.60
C GLU A 508 4.54 -28.23 -5.73
N LYS A 509 5.51 -28.22 -6.67
CA LYS A 509 5.46 -27.39 -7.90
C LYS A 509 5.08 -25.92 -7.64
N GLU A 510 5.65 -25.33 -6.60
CA GLU A 510 5.39 -23.95 -6.12
C GLU A 510 3.97 -23.70 -5.57
N GLU A 511 3.15 -24.72 -5.39
CA GLU A 511 1.87 -24.65 -4.69
C GLU A 511 2.06 -24.91 -3.19
N LYS A 512 1.72 -23.92 -2.37
CA LYS A 512 1.67 -24.06 -0.90
C LYS A 512 0.23 -24.09 -0.46
N VAL A 513 -0.19 -25.22 0.11
CA VAL A 513 -1.59 -25.47 0.47
C VAL A 513 -1.65 -26.01 1.89
N LEU A 514 -2.57 -25.44 2.67
CA LEU A 514 -2.93 -25.90 4.01
C LEU A 514 -4.31 -26.56 3.95
N ILE A 515 -4.43 -27.73 4.57
CA ILE A 515 -5.69 -28.47 4.66
C ILE A 515 -6.17 -28.43 6.11
N TYR A 516 -7.32 -27.83 6.35
CA TYR A 516 -7.98 -27.75 7.65
C TYR A 516 -9.21 -28.64 7.69
N GLU A 517 -9.67 -28.93 8.89
CA GLU A 517 -11.02 -29.44 9.10
C GLU A 517 -12.05 -28.42 8.59
N PHE A 518 -13.10 -28.91 7.92
CA PHE A 518 -14.15 -28.05 7.37
C PHE A 518 -15.09 -27.58 8.48
N MET A 519 -15.25 -26.26 8.61
CA MET A 519 -16.18 -25.64 9.57
C MET A 519 -17.52 -25.34 8.88
N PRO A 520 -18.59 -26.11 9.16
CA PRO A 520 -19.85 -26.02 8.40
C PRO A 520 -20.62 -24.73 8.68
N ASN A 521 -20.48 -24.16 9.88
CA ASN A 521 -21.17 -22.94 10.30
C ASN A 521 -20.35 -21.67 10.02
N LYS A 522 -19.35 -21.71 9.13
CA LYS A 522 -18.60 -20.52 8.66
C LYS A 522 -18.01 -19.70 9.81
N SER A 523 -17.83 -18.40 9.62
CA SER A 523 -17.22 -17.46 10.56
C SER A 523 -18.24 -16.69 11.38
N LEU A 524 -17.85 -16.17 12.54
CA LEU A 524 -18.72 -15.43 13.46
C LEU A 524 -19.32 -14.16 12.83
N ASP A 525 -18.53 -13.45 12.01
CA ASP A 525 -18.94 -12.25 11.28
C ASP A 525 -20.11 -12.49 10.31
N PHE A 526 -20.26 -13.72 9.80
CA PHE A 526 -21.36 -14.16 8.95
C PHE A 526 -22.72 -14.07 9.67
N TYR A 527 -22.71 -14.14 11.00
CA TYR A 527 -23.90 -14.04 11.84
C TYR A 527 -24.06 -12.66 12.46
N ILE A 528 -23.05 -12.18 13.22
CA ILE A 528 -23.21 -10.99 14.07
C ILE A 528 -23.44 -9.69 13.30
N PHE A 529 -23.05 -9.63 12.02
CA PHE A 529 -23.25 -8.44 11.19
C PHE A 529 -24.37 -8.59 10.15
N ASP A 530 -25.03 -9.74 10.09
CA ASP A 530 -26.17 -9.97 9.20
C ASP A 530 -27.46 -9.64 9.96
N PRO A 531 -28.34 -8.76 9.41
CA PRO A 531 -29.54 -8.31 10.10
C PRO A 531 -30.49 -9.44 10.54
N TYR A 532 -30.46 -10.59 9.85
CA TYR A 532 -31.35 -11.72 10.09
C TYR A 532 -30.64 -12.86 10.83
N ARG A 533 -29.41 -13.20 10.44
CA ARG A 533 -28.68 -14.32 11.05
C ARG A 533 -28.19 -14.04 12.46
N ARG A 534 -28.05 -12.77 12.87
CA ARG A 534 -27.71 -12.41 14.25
C ARG A 534 -28.69 -12.97 15.28
N TYR A 535 -29.95 -13.19 14.90
CA TYR A 535 -30.98 -13.82 15.74
C TYR A 535 -30.76 -15.34 15.94
N LEU A 536 -29.92 -15.98 15.12
CA LEU A 536 -29.53 -17.38 15.33
C LEU A 536 -28.51 -17.53 16.48
N LEU A 537 -27.85 -16.43 16.84
CA LEU A 537 -26.94 -16.30 17.97
C LEU A 537 -27.64 -15.58 19.12
N ASP A 538 -28.51 -16.32 19.81
CA ASP A 538 -29.07 -15.89 21.09
C ASP A 538 -27.96 -15.60 22.12
N TRP A 539 -28.35 -14.94 23.21
CA TRP A 539 -27.39 -14.52 24.23
C TRP A 539 -26.56 -15.68 24.79
N ARG A 540 -27.18 -16.84 25.03
CA ARG A 540 -26.50 -18.03 25.54
C ARG A 540 -25.39 -18.48 24.59
N LYS A 541 -25.66 -18.59 23.29
CA LYS A 541 -24.65 -18.96 22.29
C LYS A 541 -23.54 -17.91 22.21
N ARG A 542 -23.84 -16.61 22.32
CA ARG A 542 -22.80 -15.57 22.33
C ARG A 542 -21.92 -15.69 23.56
N VAL A 543 -22.46 -16.02 24.73
CA VAL A 543 -21.67 -16.31 25.95
C VAL A 543 -20.77 -17.53 25.73
N ASP A 544 -21.30 -18.63 25.21
CA ASP A 544 -20.51 -19.84 24.93
C ASP A 544 -19.37 -19.53 23.93
N ILE A 545 -19.64 -18.69 22.93
CA ILE A 545 -18.64 -18.19 21.97
C ILE A 545 -17.58 -17.33 22.67
N ILE A 546 -17.97 -16.38 23.51
CA ILE A 546 -17.04 -15.52 24.26
C ILE A 546 -16.13 -16.36 25.17
N GLU A 547 -16.71 -17.32 25.89
CA GLU A 547 -15.98 -18.24 26.76
C GLU A 547 -14.98 -19.10 25.97
N GLY A 548 -15.41 -19.69 24.85
CA GLY A 548 -14.53 -20.50 24.02
C GLY A 548 -13.38 -19.71 23.38
N ILE A 549 -13.62 -18.46 22.94
CA ILE A 549 -12.55 -17.58 22.44
C ILE A 549 -11.56 -17.25 23.57
N THR A 550 -12.07 -16.96 24.76
CA THR A 550 -11.24 -16.63 25.93
C THR A 550 -10.37 -17.81 26.33
N GLN A 551 -10.93 -19.02 26.36
CA GLN A 551 -10.17 -20.25 26.63
C GLN A 551 -9.11 -20.52 25.55
N GLY A 552 -9.44 -20.34 24.27
CA GLY A 552 -8.49 -20.47 23.17
C GLY A 552 -7.30 -19.51 23.30
N LEU A 553 -7.56 -18.24 23.59
CA LEU A 553 -6.51 -17.24 23.81
C LEU A 553 -5.68 -17.51 25.06
N LEU A 554 -6.33 -17.92 26.15
CA LEU A 554 -5.64 -18.29 27.40
C LEU A 554 -4.69 -19.48 27.18
N TYR A 555 -5.11 -20.47 26.40
CA TYR A 555 -4.25 -21.58 25.99
C TYR A 555 -3.02 -21.11 25.21
N LEU A 556 -3.20 -20.23 24.23
CA LEU A 556 -2.09 -19.71 23.42
C LEU A 556 -1.06 -18.93 24.26
N GLN A 557 -1.51 -18.16 25.25
CA GLN A 557 -0.66 -17.27 26.03
C GLN A 557 0.02 -17.97 27.21
N GLU A 558 -0.70 -18.81 27.95
CA GLU A 558 -0.27 -19.33 29.26
C GLU A 558 0.02 -20.84 29.26
N TYR A 559 -0.89 -21.64 28.69
CA TYR A 559 -0.90 -23.10 28.85
C TYR A 559 -0.18 -23.88 27.76
N SER A 560 0.15 -23.25 26.63
CA SER A 560 0.96 -23.88 25.61
C SER A 560 2.46 -23.84 25.96
N ASN A 561 3.28 -24.66 25.28
CA ASN A 561 4.71 -24.78 25.57
C ASN A 561 5.51 -23.49 25.30
N PHE A 562 4.95 -22.58 24.51
CA PHE A 562 5.53 -21.29 24.15
C PHE A 562 4.43 -20.25 24.19
N THR A 563 4.71 -19.03 24.64
CA THR A 563 3.72 -17.97 24.53
C THR A 563 3.51 -17.63 23.06
N ILE A 564 2.26 -17.73 22.59
CA ILE A 564 1.88 -17.47 21.21
C ILE A 564 0.99 -16.25 21.14
N ILE A 565 1.44 -15.26 20.37
CA ILE A 565 0.66 -14.06 20.07
C ILE A 565 0.11 -14.22 18.65
N HIS A 566 -1.21 -14.25 18.51
CA HIS A 566 -1.91 -14.48 17.24
C HIS A 566 -1.80 -13.29 16.29
N ARG A 567 -2.00 -12.06 16.78
CA ARG A 567 -1.92 -10.79 16.05
C ARG A 567 -2.94 -10.56 14.92
N ASP A 568 -3.98 -11.39 14.83
CA ASP A 568 -5.08 -11.18 13.87
C ASP A 568 -6.41 -11.73 14.41
N ILE A 569 -6.68 -11.47 15.69
CA ILE A 569 -7.96 -11.83 16.31
C ILE A 569 -9.05 -10.86 15.83
N LYS A 570 -10.09 -11.41 15.20
CA LYS A 570 -11.25 -10.68 14.64
C LYS A 570 -12.40 -11.64 14.37
N ALA A 571 -13.60 -11.10 14.17
CA ALA A 571 -14.81 -11.91 13.97
C ALA A 571 -14.72 -12.87 12.75
N SER A 572 -14.06 -12.47 11.66
CA SER A 572 -13.90 -13.32 10.47
C SER A 572 -12.91 -14.48 10.66
N ASN A 573 -12.06 -14.43 11.69
CA ASN A 573 -11.10 -15.49 12.03
C ASN A 573 -11.61 -16.41 13.15
N ILE A 574 -12.81 -16.17 13.68
CA ILE A 574 -13.51 -17.10 14.59
C ILE A 574 -14.46 -17.95 13.75
N LEU A 575 -14.10 -19.19 13.49
CA LEU A 575 -14.95 -20.15 12.79
C LEU A 575 -15.85 -20.90 13.77
N LEU A 576 -16.98 -21.39 13.29
CA LEU A 576 -17.97 -22.13 14.08
C LEU A 576 -18.07 -23.56 13.56
N ASP A 577 -17.89 -24.53 14.47
CA ASP A 577 -18.07 -25.95 14.15
C ASP A 577 -19.56 -26.32 14.04
N SER A 578 -19.86 -27.61 13.81
CA SER A 578 -21.24 -28.11 13.65
C SER A 578 -22.14 -27.84 14.85
N GLU A 579 -21.57 -27.66 16.04
CA GLU A 579 -22.28 -27.40 17.29
C GLU A 579 -22.32 -25.91 17.66
N MET A 580 -21.84 -25.02 16.77
CA MET A 580 -21.70 -23.58 16.99
C MET A 580 -20.62 -23.20 18.01
N ASN A 581 -19.69 -24.10 18.33
CA ASN A 581 -18.56 -23.76 19.19
C ASN A 581 -17.49 -22.96 18.42
N PRO A 582 -16.84 -21.97 19.06
CA PRO A 582 -15.84 -21.14 18.40
C PRO A 582 -14.50 -21.85 18.24
N LYS A 583 -13.88 -21.65 17.08
CA LYS A 583 -12.54 -22.09 16.72
C LYS A 583 -11.73 -20.92 16.17
N ILE A 584 -10.64 -20.55 16.84
CA ILE A 584 -9.71 -19.53 16.36
C ILE A 584 -8.91 -20.10 15.18
N SER A 585 -8.81 -19.31 14.12
CA SER A 585 -8.18 -19.69 12.85
C SER A 585 -7.20 -18.62 12.34
N ASP A 586 -6.42 -18.96 11.31
CA ASP A 586 -5.49 -18.07 10.59
C ASP A 586 -4.25 -17.63 11.39
N PHE A 587 -3.41 -18.62 11.72
CA PHE A 587 -2.16 -18.42 12.46
C PHE A 587 -1.00 -17.90 11.60
N GLY A 588 -1.22 -17.52 10.35
CA GLY A 588 -0.15 -17.08 9.43
C GLY A 588 0.68 -15.91 9.99
N MET A 589 0.05 -15.09 10.83
CA MET A 589 0.66 -13.91 11.45
C MET A 589 1.19 -14.14 12.86
N ALA A 590 1.01 -15.33 13.43
CA ALA A 590 1.33 -15.58 14.81
C ALA A 590 2.84 -15.57 15.10
N LYS A 591 3.22 -15.24 16.33
CA LYS A 591 4.61 -15.21 16.81
C LYS A 591 4.76 -16.01 18.10
N THR A 592 5.84 -16.80 18.16
CA THR A 592 6.21 -17.63 19.31
C THR A 592 7.28 -16.95 20.14
N PHE A 593 7.09 -16.89 21.45
CA PHE A 593 8.03 -16.37 22.43
C PHE A 593 8.44 -17.49 23.39
N THR A 594 9.67 -17.45 23.89
CA THR A 594 10.05 -18.18 25.10
C THR A 594 9.40 -17.54 26.31
N LYS A 595 9.05 -18.31 27.36
CA LYS A 595 8.27 -17.80 28.51
C LYS A 595 8.93 -16.61 29.24
N ASP A 596 10.22 -16.39 29.04
CA ASP A 596 10.98 -15.27 29.65
C ASP A 596 10.96 -13.97 28.82
N GLU A 597 10.44 -13.98 27.59
CA GLU A 597 10.34 -12.80 26.71
C GLU A 597 8.91 -12.25 26.66
N CYS A 598 8.70 -11.07 27.26
CA CYS A 598 7.35 -10.48 27.39
C CYS A 598 6.94 -9.52 26.26
N GLU A 599 7.88 -9.05 25.44
CA GLU A 599 7.65 -7.99 24.44
C GLU A 599 8.65 -8.10 23.27
N ALA A 600 8.22 -7.80 22.04
CA ALA A 600 9.12 -7.62 20.91
C ALA A 600 8.76 -6.40 20.07
N ASN A 601 9.75 -5.93 19.30
CA ASN A 601 9.60 -4.83 18.34
C ASN A 601 9.71 -5.36 16.90
N THR A 602 8.93 -4.80 15.98
CA THR A 602 9.06 -5.05 14.55
C THR A 602 8.93 -3.78 13.72
N ARG A 603 9.70 -3.70 12.63
CA ARG A 603 9.59 -2.63 11.62
C ARG A 603 8.43 -2.83 10.64
N ARG A 604 7.80 -4.01 10.64
CA ARG A 604 6.70 -4.37 9.72
C ARG A 604 5.40 -4.45 10.52
N ILE A 605 4.52 -3.48 10.31
CA ILE A 605 3.18 -3.45 10.91
C ILE A 605 2.27 -4.38 10.11
N VAL A 606 1.72 -5.39 10.78
CA VAL A 606 0.75 -6.34 10.22
C VAL A 606 -0.44 -6.47 11.18
N GLY A 607 -1.64 -6.65 10.65
CA GLY A 607 -2.86 -6.91 11.42
C GLY A 607 -4.07 -6.28 10.74
N THR A 608 -5.27 -6.65 11.18
CA THR A 608 -6.51 -6.07 10.62
C THR A 608 -6.82 -4.73 11.26
N TYR A 609 -6.94 -3.68 10.43
CA TYR A 609 -7.27 -2.32 10.87
C TYR A 609 -8.53 -2.30 11.76
N GLY A 610 -8.47 -1.53 12.85
CA GLY A 610 -9.50 -1.50 13.89
C GLY A 610 -9.32 -2.51 15.03
N TYR A 611 -8.52 -3.56 14.85
CA TYR A 611 -8.15 -4.52 15.92
C TYR A 611 -6.69 -4.37 16.38
N VAL A 612 -5.92 -3.52 15.68
CA VAL A 612 -4.50 -3.28 15.96
C VAL A 612 -4.36 -2.24 17.09
N PRO A 613 -3.61 -2.56 18.17
CA PRO A 613 -3.45 -1.65 19.30
C PRO A 613 -2.49 -0.47 18.99
N PRO A 614 -2.64 0.67 19.68
CA PRO A 614 -1.91 1.91 19.37
C PRO A 614 -0.40 1.82 19.51
N GLU A 615 0.11 1.08 20.50
CA GLU A 615 1.56 0.90 20.72
C GLU A 615 2.23 0.16 19.57
N TYR A 616 1.51 -0.75 18.93
CA TYR A 616 2.01 -1.47 17.76
C TYR A 616 2.04 -0.58 16.53
N VAL A 617 0.99 0.23 16.32
CA VAL A 617 0.94 1.20 15.21
C VAL A 617 2.02 2.28 15.34
N ARG A 618 2.23 2.80 16.55
CA ARG A 618 3.15 3.93 16.79
C ARG A 618 4.61 3.51 16.92
N LYS A 619 4.89 2.36 17.54
CA LYS A 619 6.25 1.96 17.92
C LYS A 619 6.67 0.58 17.40
N GLY A 620 5.78 -0.16 16.73
CA GLY A 620 6.04 -1.54 16.28
C GLY A 620 6.10 -2.56 17.41
N ILE A 621 5.64 -2.20 18.62
CA ILE A 621 5.74 -3.02 19.83
C ILE A 621 4.54 -3.97 19.94
N TYR A 622 4.79 -5.26 20.17
CA TYR A 622 3.74 -6.24 20.44
C TYR A 622 4.12 -7.18 21.59
N SER A 623 3.11 -7.51 22.40
CA SER A 623 3.16 -8.42 23.55
C SER A 623 1.84 -9.18 23.63
N MET A 624 1.64 -10.02 24.65
CA MET A 624 0.34 -10.68 24.91
C MET A 624 -0.82 -9.68 24.98
N LYS A 625 -0.55 -8.42 25.36
CA LYS A 625 -1.54 -7.32 25.42
C LYS A 625 -2.06 -6.91 24.04
N TYR A 626 -1.43 -7.35 22.95
CA TYR A 626 -1.95 -7.17 21.60
C TYR A 626 -3.25 -7.95 21.42
N ASP A 627 -3.22 -9.26 21.66
CA ASP A 627 -4.41 -10.11 21.47
C ASP A 627 -5.50 -9.76 22.48
N VAL A 628 -5.14 -9.28 23.68
CA VAL A 628 -6.10 -8.73 24.65
C VAL A 628 -6.86 -7.54 24.05
N TYR A 629 -6.15 -6.59 23.44
CA TYR A 629 -6.79 -5.44 22.78
C TYR A 629 -7.71 -5.90 21.65
N SER A 630 -7.23 -6.77 20.76
CA SER A 630 -8.03 -7.30 19.66
C SER A 630 -9.26 -8.08 20.16
N PHE A 631 -9.13 -8.83 21.27
CA PHE A 631 -10.25 -9.50 21.94
C PHE A 631 -11.26 -8.49 22.50
N GLY A 632 -10.82 -7.39 23.12
CA GLY A 632 -11.71 -6.34 23.60
C GLY A 632 -12.56 -5.74 22.48
N VAL A 633 -11.94 -5.46 21.33
CA VAL A 633 -12.67 -4.99 20.14
C VAL A 633 -13.67 -6.04 19.66
N LEU A 634 -13.26 -7.31 19.55
CA LEU A 634 -14.13 -8.41 19.16
C LEU A 634 -15.31 -8.59 20.12
N LEU A 635 -15.08 -8.48 21.42
CA LEU A 635 -16.11 -8.58 22.45
C LEU A 635 -17.16 -7.47 22.31
N LEU A 636 -16.75 -6.23 22.04
CA LEU A 636 -17.67 -5.13 21.72
C LEU A 636 -18.54 -5.46 20.50
N GLN A 637 -17.99 -6.09 19.46
CA GLN A 637 -18.77 -6.49 18.29
C GLN A 637 -19.76 -7.62 18.59
N ILE A 638 -19.36 -8.61 19.38
CA ILE A 638 -20.22 -9.74 19.76
C ILE A 638 -21.44 -9.25 20.54
N ILE A 639 -21.27 -8.31 21.47
CA ILE A 639 -22.39 -7.85 22.31
C ILE A 639 -23.27 -6.78 21.63
N SER A 640 -22.78 -6.12 20.58
CA SER A 640 -23.50 -5.00 19.92
C SER A 640 -23.98 -5.27 18.50
N GLY A 641 -23.40 -6.27 17.81
CA GLY A 641 -23.59 -6.50 16.37
C GLY A 641 -23.01 -5.37 15.49
N LYS A 642 -22.22 -4.44 16.07
CA LYS A 642 -21.70 -3.25 15.39
C LYS A 642 -20.31 -3.51 14.79
N ARG A 643 -20.04 -2.94 13.62
CA ARG A 643 -18.76 -3.05 12.91
C ARG A 643 -17.76 -1.98 13.37
N THR A 644 -16.47 -2.28 13.33
CA THR A 644 -15.40 -1.31 13.68
C THR A 644 -15.19 -0.22 12.63
N ALA A 645 -15.58 -0.47 11.37
CA ALA A 645 -15.38 0.45 10.25
C ALA A 645 -16.46 1.55 10.13
N CYS A 646 -17.50 1.50 10.97
CA CYS A 646 -18.59 2.47 10.97
C CYS A 646 -18.45 3.43 12.15
N TYR A 647 -19.08 4.60 12.02
CA TYR A 647 -19.21 5.57 13.09
C TYR A 647 -20.64 5.51 13.67
N TYR A 648 -20.78 5.93 14.92
CA TYR A 648 -22.00 5.80 15.72
C TYR A 648 -22.26 7.06 16.55
N GLY A 649 -23.47 7.13 17.10
CA GLY A 649 -23.95 8.24 17.92
C GLY A 649 -24.42 9.44 17.09
N PRO A 650 -24.72 10.57 17.74
CA PRO A 650 -25.21 11.76 17.05
C PRO A 650 -24.26 12.22 15.94
N ASN A 651 -24.79 12.38 14.72
CA ASN A 651 -24.06 12.77 13.51
C ASN A 651 -22.90 11.84 13.11
N ASP A 652 -22.95 10.55 13.48
CA ASP A 652 -21.92 9.56 13.15
C ASP A 652 -20.50 10.00 13.58
N SER A 653 -20.40 10.52 14.81
CA SER A 653 -19.19 11.20 15.31
C SER A 653 -18.19 10.27 16.01
N PHE A 654 -18.60 9.08 16.46
CA PHE A 654 -17.79 8.24 17.34
C PHE A 654 -17.42 6.91 16.69
N ASN A 655 -16.16 6.50 16.83
CA ASN A 655 -15.78 5.13 16.50
C ASN A 655 -16.39 4.13 17.52
N LEU A 656 -16.37 2.82 17.22
CA LEU A 656 -17.00 1.79 18.06
C LEU A 656 -16.56 1.84 19.53
N LEU A 657 -15.28 2.06 19.80
CA LEU A 657 -14.71 2.06 21.15
C LEU A 657 -15.18 3.29 21.93
N GLU A 658 -15.10 4.46 21.30
CA GLU A 658 -15.55 5.72 21.89
C GLU A 658 -17.06 5.74 22.13
N PHE A 659 -17.84 5.20 21.20
CA PHE A 659 -19.28 5.06 21.35
C PHE A 659 -19.65 4.15 22.53
N ALA A 660 -19.00 2.98 22.65
CA ALA A 660 -19.18 2.09 23.78
C ALA A 660 -18.82 2.77 25.11
N TYR A 661 -17.66 3.45 25.16
CA TYR A 661 -17.21 4.11 26.38
C TYR A 661 -18.17 5.22 26.83
N ARG A 662 -18.70 6.04 25.90
CA ARG A 662 -19.66 7.11 26.23
C ARG A 662 -20.95 6.55 26.80
N LEU A 663 -21.60 5.62 26.09
CA LEU A 663 -22.84 5.01 26.57
C LEU A 663 -22.63 4.33 27.93
N TRP A 664 -21.50 3.67 28.13
CA TRP A 664 -21.16 3.08 29.43
C TRP A 664 -20.97 4.15 30.52
N LYS A 665 -20.22 5.22 30.25
CA LYS A 665 -19.94 6.31 31.20
C LYS A 665 -21.20 7.09 31.58
N ASP A 666 -22.10 7.29 30.63
CA ASP A 666 -23.31 8.09 30.79
C ASP A 666 -24.46 7.28 31.41
N GLY A 667 -24.25 5.98 31.69
CA GLY A 667 -25.26 5.09 32.28
C GLY A 667 -26.27 4.51 31.27
N GLU A 668 -26.04 4.75 29.97
CA GLU A 668 -26.88 4.37 28.83
C GLU A 668 -26.36 3.09 28.11
N GLY A 669 -25.55 2.27 28.80
CA GLY A 669 -24.90 1.08 28.21
C GLY A 669 -25.86 0.09 27.54
N MET A 670 -27.12 0.05 27.95
CA MET A 670 -28.13 -0.81 27.33
C MET A 670 -28.40 -0.49 25.86
N GLU A 671 -28.25 0.77 25.45
CA GLU A 671 -28.44 1.18 24.05
C GLU A 671 -27.34 0.64 23.12
N PHE A 672 -26.21 0.23 23.69
CA PHE A 672 -25.09 -0.29 22.94
C PHE A 672 -25.38 -1.70 22.38
N PHE A 673 -26.13 -2.50 23.14
CA PHE A 673 -26.29 -3.94 22.88
C PHE A 673 -27.15 -4.23 21.64
N ASP A 674 -26.93 -5.42 21.07
CA ASP A 674 -27.71 -5.91 19.94
C ASP A 674 -29.14 -6.23 20.39
N SER A 675 -30.15 -5.75 19.66
CA SER A 675 -31.56 -5.96 19.96
C SER A 675 -31.99 -7.44 19.94
N SER A 676 -31.19 -8.31 19.34
CA SER A 676 -31.41 -9.77 19.36
C SER A 676 -31.00 -10.44 20.69
N LEU A 677 -30.39 -9.71 21.61
CA LEU A 677 -30.00 -10.21 22.93
C LEU A 677 -31.17 -10.04 23.91
N ASP A 678 -31.93 -11.11 24.11
CA ASP A 678 -32.84 -11.23 25.25
C ASP A 678 -32.06 -11.79 26.45
N ASP A 679 -31.76 -10.92 27.41
CA ASP A 679 -31.09 -11.27 28.66
C ASP A 679 -31.98 -10.99 29.88
N SER A 680 -33.24 -11.40 29.78
CA SER A 680 -34.22 -11.39 30.89
C SER A 680 -33.77 -12.19 32.13
N SER A 681 -32.69 -12.98 32.03
CA SER A 681 -32.18 -13.84 33.10
C SER A 681 -30.84 -13.42 33.72
N SER A 682 -30.04 -12.54 33.11
CA SER A 682 -28.68 -12.20 33.59
C SER A 682 -28.13 -10.85 33.10
N THR A 683 -28.94 -9.79 33.07
CA THR A 683 -28.59 -8.42 32.59
C THR A 683 -27.21 -7.88 33.04
N TRP A 684 -26.73 -8.30 34.22
CA TRP A 684 -25.41 -7.94 34.72
C TRP A 684 -24.25 -8.48 33.85
N LYS A 685 -24.41 -9.63 33.20
CA LYS A 685 -23.37 -10.26 32.36
C LYS A 685 -23.09 -9.47 31.09
N LEU A 686 -24.12 -8.90 30.47
CA LEU A 686 -23.94 -8.00 29.31
C LEU A 686 -23.11 -6.77 29.68
N MET A 687 -23.49 -6.11 30.78
CA MET A 687 -22.75 -4.97 31.30
C MET A 687 -21.32 -5.36 31.72
N ARG A 688 -21.13 -6.54 32.31
CA ARG A 688 -19.81 -7.08 32.64
C ARG A 688 -18.96 -7.28 31.38
N CYS A 689 -19.52 -7.87 30.33
CA CYS A 689 -18.84 -8.03 29.05
C CYS A 689 -18.41 -6.68 28.46
N MET A 690 -19.29 -5.68 28.52
CA MET A 690 -18.98 -4.32 28.06
C MET A 690 -17.82 -3.71 28.86
N GLN A 691 -17.85 -3.79 30.20
CA GLN A 691 -16.78 -3.28 31.05
C GLN A 691 -15.45 -3.98 30.81
N VAL A 692 -15.44 -5.32 30.71
CA VAL A 692 -14.24 -6.10 30.41
C VAL A 692 -13.70 -5.74 29.04
N ALA A 693 -14.56 -5.58 28.04
CA ALA A 693 -14.16 -5.14 26.70
C ALA A 693 -13.49 -3.77 26.73
N LEU A 694 -14.05 -2.81 27.48
CA LEU A 694 -13.47 -1.48 27.66
C LEU A 694 -12.12 -1.52 28.38
N LEU A 695 -11.93 -2.39 29.39
CA LEU A 695 -10.63 -2.62 30.03
C LEU A 695 -9.60 -3.23 29.06
N CYS A 696 -10.04 -4.06 28.13
CA CYS A 696 -9.15 -4.64 27.13
C CYS A 696 -8.66 -3.63 26.09
N VAL A 697 -9.43 -2.59 25.77
CA VAL A 697 -9.10 -1.60 24.71
C VAL A 697 -8.43 -0.32 25.20
N GLN A 698 -7.82 -0.35 26.39
CA GLN A 698 -7.13 0.79 26.98
C GLN A 698 -5.90 1.21 26.16
N GLU A 699 -5.59 2.52 26.14
CA GLU A 699 -4.46 3.06 25.38
C GLU A 699 -3.11 2.52 25.86
N ASN A 700 -2.89 2.49 27.16
CA ASN A 700 -1.68 1.91 27.75
C ASN A 700 -1.81 0.38 27.89
N PRO A 701 -0.90 -0.42 27.33
CA PRO A 701 -0.92 -1.88 27.47
C PRO A 701 -0.85 -2.37 28.91
N ALA A 702 -0.23 -1.59 29.81
CA ALA A 702 -0.13 -1.92 31.22
C ALA A 702 -1.49 -1.87 31.93
N ASP A 703 -2.42 -1.03 31.45
CA ASP A 703 -3.76 -0.86 32.03
C ASP A 703 -4.73 -1.97 31.57
N ARG A 704 -4.35 -2.77 30.57
CA ARG A 704 -5.16 -3.89 30.05
C ARG A 704 -5.02 -5.12 30.95
N PRO A 705 -6.08 -5.89 31.23
CA PRO A 705 -5.96 -7.15 31.96
C PRO A 705 -5.18 -8.21 31.18
N THR A 706 -4.73 -9.26 31.85
CA THR A 706 -4.27 -10.51 31.22
C THR A 706 -5.47 -11.35 30.77
N MET A 707 -5.28 -12.30 29.85
CA MET A 707 -6.39 -13.18 29.45
C MET A 707 -6.91 -14.06 30.61
N LEU A 708 -6.07 -14.35 31.61
CA LEU A 708 -6.48 -15.05 32.83
C LEU A 708 -7.39 -14.17 33.71
N GLU A 709 -7.05 -12.90 33.85
CA GLU A 709 -7.90 -11.92 34.54
C GLU A 709 -9.21 -11.70 33.77
N VAL A 710 -9.17 -11.59 32.44
CA VAL A 710 -10.37 -11.50 31.58
C VAL A 710 -11.28 -12.71 31.82
N TYR A 711 -10.74 -13.93 31.78
CA TYR A 711 -11.50 -15.15 32.06
C TYR A 711 -12.16 -15.11 33.45
N THR A 712 -11.42 -14.66 34.46
CA THR A 712 -11.91 -14.55 35.84
C THR A 712 -13.02 -13.50 35.96
N LEU A 713 -12.84 -12.32 35.36
CA LEU A 713 -13.81 -11.21 35.37
C LEU A 713 -15.10 -11.55 34.63
N LEU A 714 -15.03 -12.36 33.57
CA LEU A 714 -16.22 -12.81 32.84
C LEU A 714 -17.00 -13.89 33.58
N LYS A 715 -16.34 -14.74 34.39
CA LYS A 715 -17.01 -15.82 35.15
C LYS A 715 -17.53 -15.40 36.53
N ASN A 716 -16.86 -14.47 37.21
CA ASN A 716 -17.16 -14.16 38.60
C ASN A 716 -18.02 -12.89 38.73
N GLU A 717 -19.27 -13.09 39.12
CA GLU A 717 -20.25 -12.01 39.35
C GLU A 717 -19.82 -11.01 40.42
N THR A 718 -19.17 -11.48 41.49
CA THR A 718 -18.78 -10.66 42.64
C THR A 718 -17.36 -10.11 42.53
N ALA A 719 -16.67 -10.32 41.41
CA ALA A 719 -15.33 -9.78 41.23
C ALA A 719 -15.38 -8.24 41.11
N THR A 720 -14.57 -7.58 41.95
CA THR A 720 -14.33 -6.14 41.89
C THR A 720 -13.66 -5.80 40.56
N ILE A 721 -14.33 -4.97 39.75
CA ILE A 721 -13.81 -4.52 38.45
C ILE A 721 -13.36 -3.08 38.55
N THR A 722 -12.18 -2.79 38.02
CA THR A 722 -11.68 -1.43 37.91
C THR A 722 -12.51 -0.66 36.89
N THR A 723 -12.72 0.63 37.15
CA THR A 723 -13.42 1.54 36.25
C THR A 723 -12.58 1.72 34.96
N PRO A 724 -13.09 1.34 33.77
CA PRO A 724 -12.42 1.62 32.51
C PRO A 724 -12.14 3.12 32.34
N ARG A 725 -10.95 3.46 31.83
CA ARG A 725 -10.65 4.81 31.37
C ARG A 725 -11.01 4.95 29.89
N LYS A 726 -10.80 6.14 29.35
CA LYS A 726 -11.04 6.42 27.94
C LYS A 726 -10.24 5.47 27.05
N PRO A 727 -10.90 4.82 26.06
CA PRO A 727 -10.25 3.85 25.20
C PRO A 727 -9.29 4.53 24.21
N ALA A 728 -8.39 3.74 23.62
CA ALA A 728 -7.45 4.21 22.62
C ALA A 728 -8.15 4.86 21.40
N PHE A 729 -7.47 5.81 20.75
CA PHE A 729 -7.90 6.47 19.50
C PHE A 729 -9.16 7.36 19.59
N SER A 730 -9.48 7.92 20.76
CA SER A 730 -10.52 8.96 20.87
C SER A 730 -10.08 10.30 20.25
N PHE A 731 -11.02 11.00 19.62
CA PHE A 731 -10.81 12.31 18.98
C PHE A 731 -10.85 13.50 19.96
N THR A 732 -11.39 13.31 21.16
CA THR A 732 -11.54 14.36 22.17
C THR A 732 -10.41 14.29 23.21
N ARG A 733 -9.80 15.42 23.57
CA ARG A 733 -8.81 15.49 24.68
C ARG A 733 -9.54 15.38 26.03
N ASP A 734 -8.93 14.70 26.99
CA ASP A 734 -9.48 14.58 28.36
C ASP A 734 -9.35 15.90 29.12
N GLU A 735 -10.48 16.55 29.41
CA GLU A 735 -10.56 17.68 30.34
C GLU A 735 -10.27 17.24 31.80
N ASP A 736 -10.47 15.96 32.12
CA ASP A 736 -10.25 15.38 33.45
C ASP A 736 -8.75 15.17 33.78
N GLU A 737 -7.89 14.94 32.79
CA GLU A 737 -6.43 14.85 33.01
C GLU A 737 -5.81 16.22 33.34
N GLU A 738 -6.31 17.31 32.77
CA GLU A 738 -5.85 18.67 33.10
C GLU A 738 -6.24 19.05 34.54
N ARG A 739 -7.43 18.63 34.99
CA ARG A 739 -7.90 18.91 36.36
C ARG A 739 -7.05 18.20 37.43
N ASN A 740 -6.56 16.99 37.13
CA ASN A 740 -5.68 16.24 38.02
C ASN A 740 -4.21 16.71 37.96
N LYS A 741 -3.71 17.17 36.80
CA LYS A 741 -2.41 17.85 36.69
C LYS A 741 -2.39 19.20 37.43
N CYS A 742 -3.50 19.93 37.46
CA CYS A 742 -3.62 21.16 38.25
C CYS A 742 -3.64 20.94 39.76
N LYS A 743 -4.13 19.79 40.26
CA LYS A 743 -4.09 19.48 41.70
C LYS A 743 -2.70 19.09 42.20
N LEU A 744 -1.89 18.41 41.39
CA LEU A 744 -0.52 18.01 41.75
C LEU A 744 0.49 19.17 41.77
N LYS A 745 0.15 20.34 41.21
CA LYS A 745 1.01 21.53 41.20
C LYS A 745 0.80 22.49 42.39
N ILE A 746 -0.16 22.21 43.27
CA ILE A 746 -0.42 23.00 44.49
C ILE A 746 -0.33 22.07 45.70
N CYS A 747 0.88 21.64 46.05
CA CYS A 747 1.22 21.12 47.38
C CYS A 747 2.74 21.23 47.59
N SER A 748 3.18 22.45 47.94
CA SER A 748 4.46 22.73 48.58
C SER A 748 4.29 24.07 49.29
N ILE A 749 3.47 24.10 50.33
CA ILE A 749 3.51 25.18 51.32
C ILE A 749 4.41 24.67 52.44
N ASN A 750 5.53 25.35 52.64
CA ASN A 750 6.50 25.08 53.69
C ASN A 750 5.84 25.28 55.07
N ASP A 751 5.71 24.22 55.85
CA ASP A 751 5.58 24.34 57.31
C ASP A 751 6.97 24.61 57.90
N ALA A 752 7.38 25.87 57.85
CA ALA A 752 8.51 26.37 58.64
C ALA A 752 7.95 27.03 59.91
N SER A 753 8.21 26.39 61.05
CA SER A 753 7.92 26.86 62.40
C SER A 753 8.58 28.22 62.68
N ILE A 754 7.76 29.24 62.98
CA ILE A 754 8.20 30.55 63.48
C ILE A 754 8.32 30.47 65.00
N THR A 755 9.54 30.52 65.53
CA THR A 755 9.81 30.76 66.95
C THR A 755 10.11 32.25 67.13
N GLN A 756 9.30 32.94 67.95
CA GLN A 756 9.53 34.34 68.33
C GLN A 756 10.78 34.49 69.20
N LEU A 757 11.62 35.47 68.87
CA LEU A 757 12.66 36.03 69.74
C LEU A 757 12.37 37.52 69.92
N VAL A 758 12.07 37.93 71.16
CA VAL A 758 11.99 39.33 71.56
C VAL A 758 13.34 39.71 72.20
N PRO A 759 14.03 40.76 71.73
CA PRO A 759 15.28 41.22 72.33
C PRO A 759 15.03 42.03 73.61
N ARG A 760 16.02 42.05 74.51
CA ARG A 760 16.14 43.06 75.58
C ARG A 760 16.39 44.45 74.99
#